data_AF-A0A552KTE2-F1
#
_entry.id   AF-A0A552KTE2-F1
#
_cell.length_a   1.000
_cell.length_b   1.000
_cell.length_c   1.000
_cell.angle_alpha   90.00
_cell.angle_beta   90.00
_cell.angle_gamma   90.00
#
_symmetry.space_group_name_H-M   'P 1'
#
loop_
_entity.id
_entity.type
_entity.pdbx_description
1 polymer ?
#
loop_
_entity_poly.entity_id
_entity_poly.type
_entity_poly.pdbx_seq_one_letter_code
_entity_poly.pdbx_strand_id
1 'polypeptide(L)'
;MKYLEEWRDSGVDAELIALNVTGLAGLSPSEYLLYSQELPRRNDGRVRDSILKRYEHTSQGGWWCSGIDLLTGNYDPWGCFKPDFPRLSFDEAKPIKYEHPPQTPTGVFALRIPLKIWQKIAQSISVSILTEEVDNKQEDLGFWSWVMKHPEIPICLTEGAKKAGALLTAGYVTIALPGIHNGYRTPKDELGRRIGKSHLIPQLEKLANSGRKIYLVFDQETKPKTQQAVNLALQRMGYLFSQANCEVKVVTWDAADGKGVDDLLINRGEDYFQQIYQKATSWEIWKAASLNSLTLSPHLELNSRYLPDISIPTSAQLMAIKSAKGTGKTEFLAKIVKQAVANQQKVLVIGHRVKLVEELCQRFGLNYISKIRDNPAAQIYGYGLCIDSLHPQSQAKFQAEDWQGAIIIIDEIEQVLWHGLNGDTCKANRVAILKSLKSLLQTVVSSGGKVLVADADLSDISLDYLTSLAAIELETFLISNEWKPSYQEAWRVYNYSDNTPQRLVNDLVKHIKDGGKPFVCLSAQKLTSKWGTITLESYLKKQFPHKKVLRIDSESLQDSSHAAYQAIGNLNQLLLNYDIVLASPAIETGISIDIQQHFSSVWCLAQGIQTPTSIAQFLGRIRENIPRYIWSAVYGFNQVGNGSTSIPKLLTSGHRLTEVNIRLLHQSDLESLEDLDTSFQAESLLCWAKMAVRVNAYMLNYRQSILGILQAEGHRIKERNQEEELEITNQLTEAIEEIMEHNYRSECDAIANAAEITESECRLLKKQLVKSVKERRILRKYDLYKRYGIPVTPQLVIKDDQGWYQELRLHYFLTIGRQFLCDRDALIARKLIESGHGSLFIPDFNSSQLGVIIGTLELLGIPVLLANPERELNNHDADLQKMAEIAIKNRNEIKTITKINLSNSSRPLTIIRHFLNLLGYKLTSKGSQRIAKKYLKVYQIVAPHDGREQVFQQWLFRDEKCAGSSEIWYE
;
A
#
# COMPACT_ATOMS: atom_id res chain seq x y z
N MET A 1 26.45 43.20 -10.13
CA MET A 1 25.01 43.49 -10.27
C MET A 1 24.25 42.56 -9.34
N LYS A 2 23.34 43.08 -8.51
CA LYS A 2 22.66 42.36 -7.41
C LYS A 2 21.98 41.05 -7.84
N TYR A 3 21.47 40.99 -9.07
CA TYR A 3 20.83 39.77 -9.60
C TYR A 3 21.82 38.62 -9.93
N LEU A 4 23.08 38.93 -10.28
CA LEU A 4 24.09 37.90 -10.58
C LEU A 4 24.47 37.14 -9.31
N GLU A 5 24.63 37.86 -8.20
CA GLU A 5 24.83 37.27 -6.87
C GLU A 5 23.61 36.43 -6.48
N GLU A 6 22.40 36.97 -6.64
CA GLU A 6 21.17 36.26 -6.29
C GLU A 6 20.98 34.89 -7.01
N TRP A 7 21.40 34.79 -8.27
CA TRP A 7 21.35 33.53 -9.02
C TRP A 7 22.53 32.61 -8.69
N ARG A 8 23.73 33.15 -8.43
CA ARG A 8 24.88 32.39 -7.98
C ARG A 8 24.66 31.78 -6.59
N ASP A 9 23.99 32.51 -5.70
CA ASP A 9 23.60 32.03 -4.37
C ASP A 9 22.60 30.86 -4.44
N SER A 10 21.83 30.78 -5.53
CA SER A 10 20.99 29.60 -5.87
C SER A 10 21.76 28.48 -6.59
N GLY A 11 23.10 28.57 -6.70
CA GLY A 11 23.94 27.54 -7.31
C GLY A 11 23.90 27.46 -8.84
N VAL A 12 23.54 28.55 -9.53
CA VAL A 12 23.42 28.56 -11.00
C VAL A 12 24.75 28.92 -11.67
N ASP A 13 25.11 28.18 -12.72
CA ASP A 13 26.30 28.42 -13.56
C ASP A 13 26.29 29.82 -14.19
N ALA A 14 27.45 30.48 -14.21
CA ALA A 14 27.58 31.86 -14.65
C ALA A 14 27.22 32.07 -16.14
N GLU A 15 27.52 31.11 -17.02
CA GLU A 15 27.16 31.21 -18.44
C GLU A 15 25.65 31.03 -18.61
N LEU A 16 25.03 30.14 -17.83
CA LEU A 16 23.57 29.95 -17.85
C LEU A 16 22.84 31.21 -17.39
N ILE A 17 23.35 31.90 -16.36
CA ILE A 17 22.82 33.21 -15.94
C ILE A 17 22.97 34.23 -17.07
N ALA A 18 24.16 34.35 -17.66
CA ALA A 18 24.44 35.32 -18.72
C ALA A 18 23.56 35.11 -19.96
N LEU A 19 23.24 33.86 -20.30
CA LEU A 19 22.36 33.54 -21.41
C LEU A 19 20.90 33.86 -21.13
N ASN A 20 20.42 33.77 -19.89
CA ASN A 20 18.97 33.79 -19.62
C ASN A 20 18.46 34.99 -18.85
N VAL A 21 19.35 35.76 -18.20
CA VAL A 21 18.97 36.82 -17.26
C VAL A 21 19.54 38.17 -17.68
N THR A 22 18.65 39.13 -17.87
CA THR A 22 19.01 40.49 -18.29
C THR A 22 18.58 41.50 -17.23
N GLY A 23 19.49 42.34 -16.75
CA GLY A 23 19.13 43.48 -15.89
C GLY A 23 18.37 44.54 -16.69
N LEU A 24 17.22 44.99 -16.21
CA LEU A 24 16.42 46.04 -16.85
C LEU A 24 16.16 47.18 -15.87
N ALA A 25 16.08 48.42 -16.38
CA ALA A 25 15.81 49.62 -15.61
C ALA A 25 15.25 50.73 -16.52
N GLY A 26 14.67 51.78 -15.93
CA GLY A 26 14.05 52.87 -16.69
C GLY A 26 12.82 52.38 -17.47
N LEU A 27 12.77 52.63 -18.77
CA LEU A 27 11.60 52.25 -19.60
C LEU A 27 11.66 50.81 -20.13
N SER A 28 12.82 50.16 -20.14
CA SER A 28 12.98 48.84 -20.76
C SER A 28 12.09 47.74 -20.14
N PRO A 29 11.81 47.67 -18.82
CA PRO A 29 10.89 46.66 -18.28
C PRO A 29 9.49 46.71 -18.92
N SER A 30 9.03 47.90 -19.32
CA SER A 30 7.72 48.06 -19.95
C SER A 30 7.66 47.47 -21.36
N GLU A 31 8.78 47.43 -22.09
CA GLU A 31 8.88 46.83 -23.42
C GLU A 31 8.75 45.29 -23.34
N TYR A 32 9.27 44.70 -22.27
CA TYR A 32 9.19 43.27 -22.01
C TYR A 32 7.86 42.84 -21.37
N LEU A 33 7.24 43.70 -20.55
CA LEU A 33 5.98 43.36 -19.89
C LEU A 33 4.75 43.73 -20.73
N LEU A 34 4.71 44.90 -21.36
CA LEU A 34 3.48 45.50 -21.89
C LEU A 34 3.35 45.36 -23.43
N TYR A 35 3.84 44.25 -23.99
CA TYR A 35 3.82 44.00 -25.43
C TYR A 35 2.49 43.42 -25.95
N SER A 36 1.63 42.87 -25.08
CA SER A 36 0.38 42.24 -25.53
C SER A 36 -0.52 43.23 -26.29
N GLN A 37 -1.10 42.75 -27.39
CA GLN A 37 -2.01 43.55 -28.23
C GLN A 37 -3.40 43.69 -27.59
N GLU A 38 -3.78 42.78 -26.70
CA GLU A 38 -5.05 42.82 -25.97
C GLU A 38 -5.10 43.95 -24.93
N LEU A 39 -3.92 44.48 -24.55
CA LEU A 39 -3.85 45.53 -23.54
C LEU A 39 -4.60 46.77 -24.02
N PRO A 40 -5.44 47.37 -23.16
CA PRO A 40 -6.22 48.53 -23.55
C PRO A 40 -5.29 49.71 -23.85
N ARG A 41 -5.42 50.23 -25.08
CA ARG A 41 -4.64 51.34 -25.62
C ARG A 41 -5.53 52.56 -25.86
N ARG A 42 -4.90 53.72 -25.93
CA ARG A 42 -5.47 54.99 -26.41
C ARG A 42 -5.54 54.98 -27.93
N ASN A 43 -6.24 55.94 -28.53
CA ASN A 43 -6.34 56.09 -29.99
C ASN A 43 -4.96 56.33 -30.66
N ASP A 44 -3.99 56.84 -29.90
CA ASP A 44 -2.59 57.05 -30.32
C ASP A 44 -1.72 55.77 -30.21
N GLY A 45 -2.30 54.62 -29.84
CA GLY A 45 -1.61 53.33 -29.68
C GLY A 45 -0.88 53.12 -28.35
N ARG A 46 -0.81 54.15 -27.49
CA ARG A 46 -0.16 54.06 -26.17
C ARG A 46 -1.00 53.23 -25.20
N VAL A 47 -0.34 52.38 -24.39
CA VAL A 47 -1.00 51.65 -23.28
C VAL A 47 -1.63 52.65 -22.31
N ARG A 48 -2.85 52.37 -21.83
CA ARG A 48 -3.58 53.28 -20.94
C ARG A 48 -2.79 53.62 -19.66
N ASP A 49 -2.97 54.86 -19.21
CA ASP A 49 -2.24 55.43 -18.07
C ASP A 49 -2.44 54.63 -16.77
N SER A 50 -3.60 54.00 -16.58
CA SER A 50 -3.85 53.14 -15.41
C SER A 50 -2.94 51.92 -15.34
N ILE A 51 -2.60 51.32 -16.49
CA ILE A 51 -1.68 50.18 -16.56
C ILE A 51 -0.25 50.67 -16.39
N LEU A 52 0.13 51.77 -17.04
CA LEU A 52 1.47 52.35 -16.88
C LEU A 52 1.75 52.70 -15.40
N LYS A 53 0.80 53.33 -14.71
CA LYS A 53 0.89 53.62 -13.28
C LYS A 53 1.04 52.35 -12.42
N ARG A 54 0.32 51.28 -12.76
CA ARG A 54 0.43 49.99 -12.05
C ARG A 54 1.85 49.40 -12.14
N TYR A 55 2.51 49.52 -13.28
CA TYR A 55 3.85 48.97 -13.52
C TYR A 55 4.98 50.00 -13.36
N GLU A 56 4.70 51.23 -12.93
CA GLU A 56 5.69 52.30 -12.78
C GLU A 56 6.88 51.90 -11.88
N HIS A 57 6.60 51.14 -10.82
CA HIS A 57 7.62 50.62 -9.89
C HIS A 57 8.72 49.80 -10.58
N THR A 58 8.43 49.16 -11.73
CA THR A 58 9.40 48.33 -12.46
C THR A 58 10.56 49.14 -13.03
N SER A 59 10.37 50.44 -13.25
CA SER A 59 11.41 51.34 -13.76
C SER A 59 12.59 51.52 -12.81
N GLN A 60 12.42 51.20 -11.52
CA GLN A 60 13.44 51.34 -10.49
C GLN A 60 14.50 50.23 -10.51
N GLY A 61 14.43 49.32 -11.48
CA GLY A 61 15.41 48.26 -11.65
C GLY A 61 14.86 46.88 -11.28
N GLY A 62 15.56 45.87 -11.79
CA GLY A 62 15.27 44.48 -11.56
C GLY A 62 15.90 43.61 -12.63
N TRP A 63 15.44 42.37 -12.75
CA TRP A 63 15.93 41.45 -13.77
C TRP A 63 14.81 40.74 -14.50
N TRP A 64 15.03 40.50 -15.78
CA TRP A 64 14.18 39.73 -16.67
C TRP A 64 14.77 38.35 -16.92
N CYS A 65 13.94 37.31 -16.86
CA CYS A 65 14.32 35.96 -17.25
C CYS A 65 13.35 35.44 -18.32
N SER A 66 13.91 34.91 -19.40
CA SER A 66 13.19 34.19 -20.46
C SER A 66 14.02 33.00 -20.95
N GLY A 67 13.46 32.20 -21.86
CA GLY A 67 14.11 31.05 -22.48
C GLY A 67 13.67 30.85 -23.93
N ILE A 68 13.47 29.60 -24.31
CA ILE A 68 13.07 29.14 -25.63
C ILE A 68 11.60 28.77 -25.64
N ASP A 69 10.88 29.17 -26.68
CA ASP A 69 9.54 28.67 -26.93
C ASP A 69 9.64 27.27 -27.52
N LEU A 70 9.27 26.26 -26.73
CA LEU A 70 9.29 24.86 -27.14
C LEU A 70 8.39 24.57 -28.36
N LEU A 71 7.45 25.46 -28.69
CA LEU A 71 6.61 25.31 -29.87
C LEU A 71 7.36 25.66 -31.16
N THR A 72 8.22 26.67 -31.13
CA THR A 72 8.89 27.23 -32.32
C THR A 72 10.39 26.97 -32.37
N GLY A 73 11.04 26.71 -31.24
CA GLY A 73 12.50 26.59 -31.12
C GLY A 73 13.24 27.94 -31.09
N ASN A 74 12.50 29.06 -31.05
CA ASN A 74 13.07 30.40 -31.03
C ASN A 74 13.05 31.02 -29.63
N TYR A 75 13.68 32.18 -29.46
CA TYR A 75 13.58 32.99 -28.25
C TYR A 75 12.09 33.24 -27.88
N ASP A 76 11.73 32.95 -26.63
CA ASP A 76 10.39 33.21 -26.12
C ASP A 76 10.30 34.69 -25.66
N PRO A 77 9.42 35.52 -26.24
CA PRO A 77 9.17 36.85 -25.69
C PRO A 77 8.50 36.79 -24.31
N TRP A 78 7.86 35.68 -23.94
CA TRP A 78 7.25 35.50 -22.63
C TRP A 78 8.29 35.16 -21.55
N GLY A 79 8.17 35.77 -20.37
CA GLY A 79 9.10 35.54 -19.25
C GLY A 79 8.61 36.09 -17.92
N CYS A 80 9.54 36.40 -17.03
CA CYS A 80 9.24 37.11 -15.78
C CYS A 80 10.21 38.24 -15.51
N PHE A 81 9.68 39.32 -14.93
CA PHE A 81 10.44 40.40 -14.35
C PHE A 81 10.39 40.31 -12.83
N LYS A 82 11.54 40.29 -12.16
CA LYS A 82 11.64 40.48 -10.71
C LYS A 82 12.09 41.91 -10.42
N PRO A 83 11.19 42.80 -9.97
CA PRO A 83 11.58 44.16 -9.61
C PRO A 83 12.44 44.18 -8.35
N ASP A 84 13.38 45.12 -8.26
CA ASP A 84 14.15 45.37 -7.04
C ASP A 84 13.25 45.89 -5.91
N PHE A 85 12.18 46.61 -6.27
CA PHE A 85 11.19 47.18 -5.37
C PHE A 85 9.79 46.68 -5.73
N PRO A 86 9.36 45.51 -5.24
CA PRO A 86 8.07 44.93 -5.59
C PRO A 86 6.92 45.75 -5.05
N ARG A 87 5.89 45.96 -5.88
CA ARG A 87 4.62 46.55 -5.41
C ARG A 87 3.82 45.55 -4.58
N LEU A 88 2.88 46.07 -3.79
CA LEU A 88 1.94 45.25 -3.04
C LEU A 88 0.79 44.74 -3.94
N SER A 89 0.15 43.67 -3.47
CA SER A 89 -1.12 43.16 -3.99
C SER A 89 -2.25 44.18 -3.80
N PHE A 90 -3.38 43.95 -4.47
CA PHE A 90 -4.52 44.88 -4.44
C PHE A 90 -5.09 45.10 -3.03
N ASP A 91 -5.03 44.08 -2.19
CA ASP A 91 -5.41 44.10 -0.76
C ASP A 91 -4.29 44.60 0.16
N GLU A 92 -3.19 45.11 -0.41
CA GLU A 92 -1.97 45.60 0.26
C GLU A 92 -1.30 44.58 1.20
N ALA A 93 -1.69 43.31 1.14
CA ALA A 93 -1.27 42.30 2.11
C ALA A 93 0.09 41.65 1.78
N LYS A 94 0.48 41.59 0.50
CA LYS A 94 1.67 40.83 0.06
C LYS A 94 2.44 41.51 -1.06
N PRO A 95 3.79 41.51 -1.01
CA PRO A 95 4.61 41.96 -2.13
C PRO A 95 4.51 40.99 -3.31
N ILE A 96 4.32 41.52 -4.51
CA ILE A 96 4.34 40.76 -5.77
C ILE A 96 5.78 40.63 -6.21
N LYS A 97 6.36 39.46 -5.93
CA LYS A 97 7.78 39.19 -6.19
C LYS A 97 8.12 39.09 -7.68
N TYR A 98 7.17 38.68 -8.52
CA TYR A 98 7.38 38.48 -9.95
C TYR A 98 6.22 39.07 -10.73
N GLU A 99 6.54 39.86 -11.75
CA GLU A 99 5.61 40.38 -12.74
C GLU A 99 5.77 39.58 -14.04
N HIS A 100 4.65 39.24 -14.65
CA HIS A 100 4.59 38.55 -15.95
C HIS A 100 3.85 39.43 -16.95
N PRO A 101 4.10 39.29 -18.27
CA PRO A 101 3.40 40.08 -19.27
C PRO A 101 1.86 39.95 -19.13
N PRO A 102 1.12 41.02 -18.79
CA PRO A 102 -0.33 40.94 -18.62
C PRO A 102 -1.03 40.56 -19.93
N GLN A 103 -2.15 39.85 -19.79
CA GLN A 103 -2.98 39.40 -20.93
C GLN A 103 -2.19 38.56 -21.95
N THR A 104 -1.24 37.78 -21.45
CA THR A 104 -0.58 36.72 -22.21
C THR A 104 -0.78 35.39 -21.48
N PRO A 105 -0.98 34.27 -22.20
CA PRO A 105 -0.99 32.96 -21.57
C PRO A 105 0.36 32.68 -20.89
N THR A 106 0.34 32.17 -19.65
CA THR A 106 1.59 31.79 -18.97
C THR A 106 2.28 30.62 -19.67
N GLY A 107 3.57 30.78 -19.99
CA GLY A 107 4.41 29.75 -20.59
C GLY A 107 5.23 28.96 -19.57
N VAL A 108 6.36 28.46 -20.03
CA VAL A 108 7.37 27.76 -19.22
C VAL A 108 8.72 28.45 -19.36
N PHE A 109 9.62 28.22 -18.40
CA PHE A 109 11.02 28.60 -18.53
C PHE A 109 11.82 27.38 -19.04
N ALA A 110 11.95 27.29 -20.36
CA ALA A 110 12.88 26.39 -21.03
C ALA A 110 14.18 27.15 -21.32
N LEU A 111 15.09 27.19 -20.35
CA LEU A 111 16.27 28.06 -20.40
C LEU A 111 17.22 27.69 -21.56
N ARG A 112 17.90 28.69 -22.12
CA ARG A 112 19.01 28.53 -23.07
C ARG A 112 20.20 27.89 -22.36
N ILE A 113 20.86 26.93 -23.00
CA ILE A 113 21.88 26.07 -22.36
C ILE A 113 23.24 26.26 -23.05
N PRO A 114 24.33 26.50 -22.29
CA PRO A 114 25.67 26.51 -22.86
C PRO A 114 26.12 25.07 -23.20
N LEU A 115 26.91 24.92 -24.26
CA LEU A 115 27.34 23.62 -24.77
C LEU A 115 28.01 22.74 -23.70
N LYS A 116 28.75 23.34 -22.76
CA LYS A 116 29.38 22.63 -21.63
C LYS A 116 28.37 21.90 -20.75
N ILE A 117 27.24 22.55 -20.43
CA ILE A 117 26.18 21.93 -19.60
C ILE A 117 25.45 20.85 -20.42
N TRP A 118 25.19 21.11 -21.70
CA TRP A 118 24.63 20.10 -22.59
C TRP A 118 25.52 18.85 -22.64
N GLN A 119 26.83 19.01 -22.81
CA GLN A 119 27.80 17.90 -22.78
C GLN A 119 27.80 17.16 -21.43
N LYS A 120 27.75 17.88 -20.29
CA LYS A 120 27.62 17.27 -18.95
C LYS A 120 26.36 16.39 -18.86
N ILE A 121 25.22 16.89 -19.36
CA ILE A 121 23.94 16.17 -19.39
C ILE A 121 24.03 14.93 -20.29
N ALA A 122 24.50 15.09 -21.53
CA ALA A 122 24.65 14.01 -22.50
C ALA A 122 25.52 12.87 -21.95
N GLN A 123 26.62 13.20 -21.29
CA GLN A 123 27.50 12.24 -20.64
C GLN A 123 26.82 11.52 -19.47
N SER A 124 26.08 12.24 -18.61
CA SER A 124 25.45 11.64 -17.43
C SER A 124 24.34 10.65 -17.77
N ILE A 125 23.63 10.86 -18.89
CA ILE A 125 22.54 9.99 -19.36
C ILE A 125 22.95 9.04 -20.48
N SER A 126 24.21 9.06 -20.92
CA SER A 126 24.76 8.22 -21.99
C SER A 126 24.03 8.36 -23.34
N VAL A 127 23.64 9.58 -23.71
CA VAL A 127 23.07 9.92 -25.02
C VAL A 127 24.05 10.82 -25.75
N SER A 128 24.54 10.38 -26.91
CA SER A 128 25.51 11.15 -27.71
C SER A 128 24.86 12.38 -28.34
N ILE A 129 25.63 13.46 -28.45
CA ILE A 129 25.27 14.65 -29.24
C ILE A 129 25.86 14.45 -30.64
N LEU A 130 25.03 14.43 -31.67
CA LEU A 130 25.51 14.39 -33.05
C LEU A 130 25.89 15.80 -33.52
N THR A 131 26.85 15.91 -34.43
CA THR A 131 27.36 17.23 -34.86
C THR A 131 26.27 18.04 -35.57
N GLU A 132 25.42 17.37 -36.34
CA GLU A 132 24.26 17.94 -37.03
C GLU A 132 23.11 18.38 -36.11
N GLU A 133 23.14 18.03 -34.82
CA GLU A 133 22.12 18.44 -33.85
C GLU A 133 22.46 19.77 -33.17
N VAL A 134 23.73 20.17 -33.22
CA VAL A 134 24.19 21.46 -32.70
C VAL A 134 23.96 22.53 -33.78
N ASP A 135 22.98 23.40 -33.55
CA ASP A 135 22.63 24.49 -34.45
C ASP A 135 23.04 25.84 -33.86
N ASN A 136 24.21 26.35 -34.28
CA ASN A 136 24.72 27.66 -33.84
C ASN A 136 23.82 28.85 -34.26
N LYS A 137 22.80 28.63 -35.10
CA LYS A 137 21.80 29.65 -35.45
C LYS A 137 20.67 29.74 -34.42
N GLN A 138 20.49 28.72 -33.58
CA GLN A 138 19.50 28.72 -32.50
C GLN A 138 20.11 29.27 -31.22
N GLU A 139 19.28 30.01 -30.48
CA GLU A 139 19.63 30.68 -29.23
C GLU A 139 20.06 29.72 -28.09
N ASP A 140 19.66 28.44 -28.16
CA ASP A 140 20.04 27.38 -27.22
C ASP A 140 20.93 26.31 -27.88
N LEU A 141 21.50 26.60 -29.05
CA LEU A 141 22.29 25.67 -29.86
C LEU A 141 21.53 24.43 -30.33
N GLY A 142 20.19 24.38 -30.22
CA GLY A 142 19.37 23.22 -30.57
C GLY A 142 19.13 22.23 -29.42
N PHE A 143 19.50 22.58 -28.18
CA PHE A 143 19.36 21.71 -27.00
C PHE A 143 17.93 21.18 -26.81
N TRP A 144 16.91 22.05 -26.83
CA TRP A 144 15.53 21.61 -26.61
C TRP A 144 14.99 20.76 -27.77
N SER A 145 15.46 21.01 -28.99
CA SER A 145 15.20 20.16 -30.16
C SER A 145 15.77 18.75 -29.97
N TRP A 146 16.99 18.63 -29.44
CA TRP A 146 17.59 17.35 -29.06
C TRP A 146 16.79 16.64 -27.95
N VAL A 147 16.40 17.35 -26.88
CA VAL A 147 15.55 16.78 -25.81
C VAL A 147 14.21 16.27 -26.36
N MET A 148 13.60 16.94 -27.34
CA MET A 148 12.36 16.47 -27.97
C MET A 148 12.56 15.21 -28.82
N LYS A 149 13.69 15.09 -29.52
CA LYS A 149 14.02 13.91 -30.35
C LYS A 149 14.35 12.65 -29.55
N HIS A 150 14.84 12.81 -28.32
CA HIS A 150 15.26 11.71 -27.45
C HIS A 150 14.31 11.51 -26.25
N PRO A 151 13.19 10.78 -26.40
CA PRO A 151 12.23 10.52 -25.32
C PRO A 151 12.77 9.71 -24.14
N GLU A 152 13.93 9.05 -24.29
CA GLU A 152 14.67 8.42 -23.21
C GLU A 152 15.24 9.41 -22.19
N ILE A 153 15.40 10.69 -22.57
CA ILE A 153 15.93 11.75 -21.70
C ILE A 153 14.89 12.12 -20.64
N PRO A 154 15.21 11.95 -19.33
CA PRO A 154 14.32 12.38 -18.27
C PRO A 154 14.20 13.90 -18.16
N ILE A 155 13.03 14.39 -17.77
CA ILE A 155 12.80 15.82 -17.55
C ILE A 155 12.35 16.06 -16.11
N CYS A 156 13.01 16.99 -15.42
CA CYS A 156 12.58 17.54 -14.15
C CYS A 156 11.63 18.73 -14.38
N LEU A 157 10.55 18.81 -13.60
CA LEU A 157 9.65 19.95 -13.54
C LEU A 157 9.68 20.55 -12.14
N THR A 158 9.99 21.83 -12.06
CA THR A 158 10.04 22.61 -10.81
C THR A 158 9.34 23.96 -10.97
N GLU A 159 9.12 24.71 -9.91
CA GLU A 159 8.61 26.08 -9.97
C GLU A 159 9.70 27.13 -9.73
N GLY A 160 9.80 28.10 -10.64
CA GLY A 160 10.76 29.20 -10.58
C GLY A 160 12.06 28.93 -11.36
N ALA A 161 12.49 29.94 -12.13
CA ALA A 161 13.59 29.81 -13.08
C ALA A 161 14.95 29.53 -12.40
N LYS A 162 15.21 30.06 -11.21
CA LYS A 162 16.47 29.80 -10.46
C LYS A 162 16.65 28.33 -10.13
N LYS A 163 15.58 27.64 -9.71
CA LYS A 163 15.58 26.21 -9.40
C LYS A 163 15.87 25.36 -10.64
N ALA A 164 15.29 25.72 -11.78
CA ALA A 164 15.62 25.08 -13.05
C ALA A 164 17.09 25.32 -13.43
N GLY A 165 17.59 26.55 -13.28
CA GLY A 165 19.00 26.87 -13.49
C GLY A 165 19.94 26.05 -12.61
N ALA A 166 19.60 25.86 -11.33
CA ALA A 166 20.39 25.07 -10.38
C ALA A 166 20.46 23.60 -10.79
N LEU A 167 19.30 23.00 -11.15
CA LEU A 167 19.25 21.61 -11.62
C LEU A 167 19.93 21.39 -12.97
N LEU A 168 19.81 22.33 -13.90
CA LEU A 168 20.54 22.29 -15.18
C LEU A 168 22.05 22.34 -14.93
N THR A 169 22.50 23.20 -14.01
CA THR A 169 23.91 23.28 -13.58
C THR A 169 24.39 21.94 -12.99
N ALA A 170 23.55 21.29 -12.19
CA ALA A 170 23.79 19.96 -11.64
C ALA A 170 23.70 18.82 -12.69
N GLY A 171 23.32 19.11 -13.94
CA GLY A 171 23.29 18.14 -15.03
C GLY A 171 21.96 17.40 -15.20
N TYR A 172 20.84 18.01 -14.80
CA TYR A 172 19.49 17.47 -14.97
C TYR A 172 18.66 18.37 -15.91
N VAL A 173 18.14 17.80 -17.00
CA VAL A 173 17.23 18.52 -17.93
C VAL A 173 16.00 18.99 -17.17
N THR A 174 15.80 20.30 -17.06
CA THR A 174 14.78 20.87 -16.18
C THR A 174 14.01 22.00 -16.83
N ILE A 175 12.69 22.00 -16.64
CA ILE A 175 11.79 23.08 -17.04
C ILE A 175 11.18 23.69 -15.79
N ALA A 176 11.19 25.02 -15.71
CA ALA A 176 10.53 25.74 -14.64
C ALA A 176 9.12 26.21 -15.04
N LEU A 177 8.19 26.13 -14.09
CA LEU A 177 6.88 26.74 -14.18
C LEU A 177 6.87 28.07 -13.40
N PRO A 178 6.13 29.10 -13.85
CA PRO A 178 5.97 30.34 -13.09
C PRO A 178 5.19 30.13 -11.78
N GLY A 179 4.51 28.99 -11.64
CA GLY A 179 3.87 28.56 -10.41
C GLY A 179 3.33 27.14 -10.56
N ILE A 180 3.08 26.47 -9.44
CA ILE A 180 2.73 25.04 -9.37
C ILE A 180 1.51 24.63 -10.21
N HIS A 181 0.57 25.54 -10.47
CA HIS A 181 -0.64 25.27 -11.26
C HIS A 181 -0.51 25.69 -12.73
N ASN A 182 0.61 26.28 -13.14
CA ASN A 182 0.75 26.88 -14.47
C ASN A 182 1.11 25.87 -15.58
N GLY A 183 1.49 24.63 -15.23
CA GLY A 183 1.75 23.55 -16.18
C GLY A 183 0.50 22.95 -16.85
N TYR A 184 -0.70 23.35 -16.42
CA TYR A 184 -1.95 22.88 -17.02
C TYR A 184 -3.00 23.98 -17.10
N ARG A 185 -4.05 23.76 -17.87
CA ARG A 185 -5.24 24.61 -17.95
C ARG A 185 -6.47 23.85 -17.53
N THR A 186 -7.42 24.56 -16.94
CA THR A 186 -8.76 24.03 -16.65
C THR A 186 -9.75 24.98 -17.31
N PRO A 187 -10.44 24.57 -18.38
CA PRO A 187 -11.41 25.41 -19.06
C PRO A 187 -12.48 25.91 -18.09
N LYS A 188 -12.75 27.21 -18.15
CA LYS A 188 -13.73 27.92 -17.32
C LYS A 188 -14.62 28.80 -18.18
N ASP A 189 -15.87 29.00 -17.76
CA ASP A 189 -16.77 30.01 -18.33
C ASP A 189 -16.40 31.42 -17.85
N GLU A 190 -17.15 32.41 -18.34
CA GLU A 190 -17.01 33.83 -17.97
C GLU A 190 -17.23 34.09 -16.47
N LEU A 191 -17.98 33.21 -15.79
CA LEU A 191 -18.22 33.25 -14.35
C LEU A 191 -17.13 32.49 -13.55
N GLY A 192 -16.10 31.97 -14.21
CA GLY A 192 -15.00 31.23 -13.61
C GLY A 192 -15.34 29.80 -13.20
N ARG A 193 -16.52 29.29 -13.57
CA ARG A 193 -16.97 27.92 -13.30
C ARG A 193 -16.33 26.98 -14.29
N ARG A 194 -15.96 25.78 -13.82
CA ARG A 194 -15.29 24.78 -14.65
C ARG A 194 -16.26 24.22 -15.70
N ILE A 195 -15.87 24.29 -16.97
CA ILE A 195 -16.65 23.78 -18.11
C ILE A 195 -15.97 22.62 -18.86
N GLY A 196 -14.73 22.27 -18.48
CA GLY A 196 -13.98 21.24 -19.20
C GLY A 196 -12.99 20.44 -18.36
N LYS A 197 -12.40 19.44 -19.01
CA LYS A 197 -11.30 18.64 -18.44
C LYS A 197 -10.01 19.45 -18.46
N SER A 198 -9.18 19.25 -17.42
CA SER A 198 -7.86 19.86 -17.41
C SER A 198 -6.97 19.18 -18.46
N HIS A 199 -6.07 19.95 -19.07
CA HIS A 199 -5.08 19.50 -20.05
C HIS A 199 -3.74 20.19 -19.79
N LEU A 200 -2.64 19.56 -20.22
CA LEU A 200 -1.31 20.19 -20.13
C LEU A 200 -1.28 21.43 -21.02
N ILE A 201 -0.40 22.39 -20.72
CA ILE A 201 -0.14 23.48 -21.67
C ILE A 201 0.58 22.94 -22.92
N PRO A 202 0.41 23.58 -24.11
CA PRO A 202 0.96 23.06 -25.36
C PRO A 202 2.47 22.77 -25.32
N GLN A 203 3.25 23.59 -24.61
CA GLN A 203 4.69 23.42 -24.44
C GLN A 203 5.03 22.10 -23.73
N LEU A 204 4.27 21.73 -22.69
CA LEU A 204 4.48 20.48 -21.96
C LEU A 204 3.89 19.27 -22.71
N GLU A 205 2.82 19.46 -23.48
CA GLU A 205 2.26 18.40 -24.35
C GLU A 205 3.29 17.91 -25.37
N LYS A 206 4.09 18.82 -25.95
CA LYS A 206 5.20 18.45 -26.85
C LYS A 206 6.25 17.53 -26.22
N LEU A 207 6.39 17.58 -24.90
CA LEU A 207 7.35 16.77 -24.14
C LEU A 207 6.71 15.54 -23.51
N ALA A 208 5.38 15.41 -23.59
CA ALA A 208 4.64 14.30 -22.99
C ALA A 208 4.63 13.10 -23.93
N ASN A 209 5.79 12.47 -24.13
CA ASN A 209 5.91 11.26 -24.96
C ASN A 209 5.73 9.99 -24.12
N SER A 210 5.14 8.97 -24.74
CA SER A 210 5.00 7.64 -24.13
C SER A 210 6.37 7.09 -23.68
N GLY A 211 6.45 6.61 -22.45
CA GLY A 211 7.68 6.08 -21.84
C GLY A 211 8.67 7.13 -21.32
N ARG A 212 8.51 8.43 -21.63
CA ARG A 212 9.42 9.47 -21.11
C ARG A 212 9.28 9.59 -19.60
N LYS A 213 10.41 9.72 -18.91
CA LYS A 213 10.45 9.91 -17.45
C LYS A 213 10.28 11.38 -17.09
N ILE A 214 9.28 11.67 -16.26
CA ILE A 214 8.99 13.01 -15.74
C ILE A 214 9.19 13.02 -14.23
N TYR A 215 10.11 13.82 -13.74
CA TYR A 215 10.38 14.00 -12.31
C TYR A 215 9.76 15.31 -11.83
N LEU A 216 8.83 15.22 -10.88
CA LEU A 216 8.24 16.39 -10.25
C LEU A 216 9.08 16.78 -9.04
N VAL A 217 9.66 17.98 -9.07
CA VAL A 217 10.64 18.50 -8.09
C VAL A 217 10.14 19.84 -7.56
N PHE A 218 8.98 19.82 -6.92
CA PHE A 218 8.36 21.01 -6.33
C PHE A 218 8.89 21.29 -4.93
N ASP A 219 8.77 22.53 -4.46
CA ASP A 219 9.14 22.96 -3.10
C ASP A 219 8.57 22.04 -2.00
N GLN A 220 9.37 21.81 -0.98
CA GLN A 220 8.91 21.19 0.26
C GLN A 220 8.24 22.25 1.15
N GLU A 221 7.02 21.97 1.59
CA GLU A 221 6.21 22.92 2.34
C GLU A 221 5.70 22.32 3.65
N THR A 222 5.80 23.10 4.73
CA THR A 222 5.38 22.71 6.08
C THR A 222 4.03 23.34 6.47
N LYS A 223 3.63 24.44 5.83
CA LYS A 223 2.33 25.08 6.10
C LYS A 223 1.19 24.26 5.50
N PRO A 224 0.20 23.78 6.29
CA PRO A 224 -0.79 22.82 5.83
C PRO A 224 -1.54 23.24 4.55
N LYS A 225 -2.05 24.47 4.49
CA LYS A 225 -2.78 24.98 3.31
C LYS A 225 -1.91 25.03 2.04
N THR A 226 -0.65 25.43 2.17
CA THR A 226 0.26 25.53 1.03
C THR A 226 0.73 24.15 0.60
N GLN A 227 1.02 23.26 1.55
CA GLN A 227 1.35 21.85 1.29
C GLN A 227 0.20 21.13 0.56
N GLN A 228 -1.04 21.35 0.98
CA GLN A 228 -2.22 20.83 0.28
C GLN A 228 -2.29 21.32 -1.17
N ALA A 229 -2.03 22.60 -1.42
CA ALA A 229 -2.03 23.16 -2.78
C ALA A 229 -0.91 22.56 -3.66
N VAL A 230 0.30 22.39 -3.12
CA VAL A 230 1.43 21.72 -3.79
C VAL A 230 1.08 20.26 -4.10
N ASN A 231 0.54 19.52 -3.12
CA ASN A 231 0.12 18.14 -3.32
C ASN A 231 -0.97 18.01 -4.39
N LEU A 232 -1.94 18.92 -4.43
CA LEU A 232 -2.97 18.94 -5.47
C LEU A 232 -2.38 19.21 -6.85
N ALA A 233 -1.40 20.10 -6.95
CA ALA A 233 -0.69 20.37 -8.20
C ALA A 233 0.09 19.14 -8.68
N LEU A 234 0.86 18.49 -7.79
CA LEU A 234 1.58 17.24 -8.07
C LEU A 234 0.62 16.12 -8.51
N GLN A 235 -0.53 15.98 -7.84
CA GLN A 235 -1.57 15.04 -8.22
C GLN A 235 -2.11 15.33 -9.63
N ARG A 236 -2.42 16.58 -9.94
CA ARG A 236 -2.98 16.95 -11.25
C ARG A 236 -1.95 16.77 -12.37
N MET A 237 -0.74 17.28 -12.21
CA MET A 237 0.30 17.15 -13.23
C MET A 237 0.68 15.69 -13.45
N GLY A 238 0.90 14.93 -12.37
CA GLY A 238 1.22 13.52 -12.49
C GLY A 238 0.11 12.71 -13.17
N TYR A 239 -1.16 13.04 -12.90
CA TYR A 239 -2.29 12.45 -13.64
C TYR A 239 -2.21 12.77 -15.14
N LEU A 240 -2.00 14.03 -15.52
CA LEU A 240 -1.99 14.45 -16.92
C LEU A 240 -0.82 13.84 -17.71
N PHE A 241 0.39 13.83 -17.16
CA PHE A 241 1.53 13.14 -17.77
C PHE A 241 1.32 11.61 -17.83
N SER A 242 0.69 11.00 -16.81
CA SER A 242 0.35 9.58 -16.87
C SER A 242 -0.66 9.26 -17.97
N GLN A 243 -1.60 10.18 -18.29
CA GLN A 243 -2.52 10.01 -19.43
C GLN A 243 -1.79 10.01 -20.78
N ALA A 244 -0.65 10.71 -20.87
CA ALA A 244 0.23 10.68 -22.04
C ALA A 244 1.19 9.47 -22.05
N ASN A 245 1.00 8.49 -21.15
CA ASN A 245 1.85 7.31 -20.96
C ASN A 245 3.29 7.63 -20.54
N CYS A 246 3.55 8.78 -19.91
CA CYS A 246 4.86 9.07 -19.30
C CYS A 246 5.06 8.31 -17.98
N GLU A 247 6.32 8.02 -17.64
CA GLU A 247 6.72 7.49 -16.34
C GLU A 247 6.93 8.63 -15.34
N VAL A 248 5.92 8.91 -14.51
CA VAL A 248 5.98 10.03 -13.56
C VAL A 248 6.55 9.59 -12.21
N LYS A 249 7.53 10.35 -11.71
CA LYS A 249 8.12 10.22 -10.38
C LYS A 249 8.03 11.52 -9.60
N VAL A 250 8.00 11.43 -8.28
CA VAL A 250 8.03 12.59 -7.37
C VAL A 250 9.31 12.52 -6.55
N VAL A 251 10.09 13.60 -6.57
CA VAL A 251 11.29 13.77 -5.76
C VAL A 251 10.89 14.47 -4.46
N THR A 252 11.21 13.86 -3.33
CA THR A 252 10.84 14.36 -1.99
C THR A 252 12.04 14.30 -1.06
N TRP A 253 12.21 15.34 -0.24
CA TRP A 253 13.25 15.44 0.78
C TRP A 253 12.72 16.16 2.03
N ASP A 254 13.53 16.22 3.08
CA ASP A 254 13.16 16.95 4.30
C ASP A 254 13.22 18.47 4.05
N ALA A 255 12.14 19.19 4.33
CA ALA A 255 12.10 20.64 4.18
C ALA A 255 13.18 21.37 5.01
N ALA A 256 13.69 20.75 6.07
CA ALA A 256 14.81 21.27 6.87
C ALA A 256 16.14 21.29 6.10
N ASP A 257 16.30 20.43 5.09
CA ASP A 257 17.49 20.39 4.24
C ASP A 257 17.46 21.48 3.13
N GLY A 258 16.31 22.11 2.91
CA GLY A 258 16.11 23.20 1.95
C GLY A 258 14.66 23.26 1.48
N LYS A 259 14.09 24.47 1.38
CA LYS A 259 12.70 24.62 0.89
C LYS A 259 12.62 24.32 -0.60
N GLY A 260 13.45 25.00 -1.38
CA GLY A 260 13.63 24.75 -2.81
C GLY A 260 14.72 23.75 -3.08
N VAL A 261 14.70 23.18 -4.29
CA VAL A 261 15.77 22.30 -4.76
C VAL A 261 17.09 23.03 -4.93
N ASP A 262 17.06 24.33 -5.22
CA ASP A 262 18.25 25.20 -5.21
C ASP A 262 18.84 25.31 -3.80
N ASP A 263 18.02 25.57 -2.78
CA ASP A 263 18.46 25.57 -1.38
C ASP A 263 19.06 24.21 -0.98
N LEU A 264 18.41 23.11 -1.39
CA LEU A 264 18.87 21.76 -1.10
C LEU A 264 20.25 21.48 -1.70
N LEU A 265 20.46 21.84 -2.98
CA LEU A 265 21.73 21.65 -3.66
C LEU A 265 22.86 22.43 -2.97
N ILE A 266 22.56 23.63 -2.45
CA ILE A 266 23.53 24.45 -1.70
C ILE A 266 23.83 23.83 -0.33
N ASN A 267 22.80 23.39 0.40
CA ASN A 267 22.96 22.90 1.78
C ASN A 267 23.53 21.48 1.85
N ARG A 268 23.24 20.61 0.88
CA ARG A 268 23.54 19.17 0.91
C ARG A 268 24.38 18.66 -0.26
N GLY A 269 24.53 19.45 -1.34
CA GLY A 269 25.33 19.11 -2.51
C GLY A 269 24.64 18.23 -3.56
N GLU A 270 25.27 18.10 -4.73
CA GLU A 270 24.79 17.31 -5.87
C GLU A 270 24.66 15.81 -5.53
N ASP A 271 25.58 15.25 -4.74
CA ASP A 271 25.56 13.83 -4.37
C ASP A 271 24.31 13.45 -3.56
N TYR A 272 23.89 14.30 -2.63
CA TYR A 272 22.67 14.08 -1.86
C TYR A 272 21.43 14.15 -2.78
N PHE A 273 21.39 15.15 -3.67
CA PHE A 273 20.32 15.25 -4.66
C PHE A 273 20.25 14.00 -5.56
N GLN A 274 21.40 13.50 -6.02
CA GLN A 274 21.47 12.30 -6.84
C GLN A 274 20.88 11.08 -6.10
N GLN A 275 21.16 10.92 -4.81
CA GLN A 275 20.59 9.85 -4.00
C GLN A 275 19.06 9.94 -3.89
N ILE A 276 18.50 11.12 -3.61
CA ILE A 276 17.04 11.29 -3.53
C ILE A 276 16.37 11.16 -4.90
N TYR A 277 17.02 11.61 -5.97
CA TYR A 277 16.55 11.48 -7.35
C TYR A 277 16.48 10.01 -7.77
N GLN A 278 17.50 9.21 -7.44
CA GLN A 278 17.49 7.77 -7.69
C GLN A 278 16.41 7.04 -6.86
N LYS A 279 16.16 7.50 -5.63
CA LYS A 279 15.12 6.98 -4.73
C LYS A 279 13.73 7.56 -4.98
N ALA A 280 13.56 8.41 -5.99
CA ALA A 280 12.29 9.06 -6.29
C ALA A 280 11.17 8.02 -6.50
N THR A 281 10.05 8.24 -5.82
CA THR A 281 8.92 7.31 -5.84
C THR A 281 8.08 7.52 -7.09
N SER A 282 7.46 6.47 -7.61
CA SER A 282 6.48 6.65 -8.69
C SER A 282 5.31 7.48 -8.18
N TRP A 283 4.70 8.28 -9.07
CA TRP A 283 3.57 9.13 -8.71
C TRP A 283 2.40 8.36 -8.09
N GLU A 284 2.13 7.13 -8.57
CA GLU A 284 1.06 6.29 -8.00
C GLU A 284 1.40 5.85 -6.56
N ILE A 285 2.65 5.49 -6.28
CA ILE A 285 3.10 5.15 -4.92
C ILE A 285 3.05 6.38 -4.01
N TRP A 286 3.54 7.53 -4.47
CA TRP A 286 3.49 8.79 -3.72
C TRP A 286 2.04 9.19 -3.38
N LYS A 287 1.13 9.07 -4.36
CA LYS A 287 -0.30 9.34 -4.16
C LYS A 287 -0.97 8.32 -3.23
N ALA A 288 -0.59 7.05 -3.31
CA ALA A 288 -1.09 6.03 -2.37
C ALA A 288 -0.59 6.29 -0.95
N ALA A 289 0.65 6.77 -0.79
CA ALA A 289 1.20 7.12 0.52
C ALA A 289 0.47 8.31 1.18
N SER A 290 -0.08 9.24 0.39
CA SER A 290 -0.90 10.35 0.93
C SER A 290 -2.22 9.89 1.57
N LEU A 291 -2.64 8.64 1.34
CA LEU A 291 -3.81 8.05 2.00
C LEU A 291 -3.57 7.71 3.48
N ASN A 292 -2.34 7.86 3.96
CA ASN A 292 -2.01 7.77 5.39
C ASN A 292 -2.25 9.08 6.15
N SER A 293 -2.50 10.17 5.43
CA SER A 293 -2.65 11.48 6.03
C SER A 293 -4.03 11.67 6.65
N LEU A 294 -4.07 12.47 7.71
CA LEU A 294 -5.29 13.07 8.25
C LEU A 294 -5.21 14.56 7.91
N THR A 295 -6.00 15.02 6.95
CA THR A 295 -5.95 16.39 6.43
C THR A 295 -6.98 17.32 7.07
N LEU A 296 -7.93 16.75 7.81
CA LEU A 296 -8.86 17.51 8.64
C LEU A 296 -8.10 18.30 9.72
N SER A 297 -8.41 19.60 9.83
CA SER A 297 -7.86 20.43 10.89
C SER A 297 -8.36 19.93 12.25
N PRO A 298 -7.47 19.68 13.21
CA PRO A 298 -7.87 19.31 14.56
C PRO A 298 -8.61 20.46 15.25
N HIS A 299 -9.59 20.09 16.07
CA HIS A 299 -10.31 21.01 16.96
C HIS A 299 -9.52 21.23 18.25
N LEU A 300 -8.75 20.23 18.66
CA LEU A 300 -7.85 20.29 19.79
C LEU A 300 -6.49 19.68 19.40
N GLU A 301 -5.46 20.51 19.41
CA GLU A 301 -4.06 20.09 19.27
C GLU A 301 -3.42 19.92 20.64
N LEU A 302 -2.78 18.78 20.84
CA LEU A 302 -2.08 18.44 22.07
C LEU A 302 -0.65 17.99 21.75
N ASN A 303 0.24 18.18 22.71
CA ASN A 303 1.57 17.61 22.69
C ASN A 303 1.91 17.10 24.08
N SER A 304 1.26 16.01 24.47
CA SER A 304 1.40 15.40 25.79
C SER A 304 1.62 13.90 25.68
N ARG A 305 2.50 13.36 26.52
CA ARG A 305 2.77 11.92 26.60
C ARG A 305 1.50 11.14 26.92
N TYR A 306 0.65 11.66 27.81
CA TYR A 306 -0.64 11.07 28.12
C TYR A 306 -1.75 12.07 27.80
N LEU A 307 -2.85 11.59 27.24
CA LEU A 307 -4.03 12.44 27.00
C LEU A 307 -4.53 13.02 28.33
N PRO A 308 -4.64 14.37 28.45
CA PRO A 308 -5.20 15.00 29.62
C PRO A 308 -6.71 14.76 29.70
N ASP A 309 -7.34 15.27 30.76
CA ASP A 309 -8.80 15.36 30.79
C ASP A 309 -9.26 16.44 29.80
N ILE A 310 -10.13 16.03 28.87
CA ILE A 310 -10.60 16.86 27.76
C ILE A 310 -12.10 16.98 27.85
N SER A 311 -12.61 18.21 27.84
CA SER A 311 -14.04 18.48 27.76
C SER A 311 -14.54 18.24 26.33
N ILE A 312 -15.48 17.32 26.20
CA ILE A 312 -16.07 16.93 24.92
C ILE A 312 -17.30 17.79 24.65
N PRO A 313 -17.41 18.47 23.50
CA PRO A 313 -18.63 19.17 23.13
C PRO A 313 -19.83 18.22 23.12
N THR A 314 -20.95 18.64 23.72
CA THR A 314 -22.16 17.82 23.77
C THR A 314 -22.75 17.58 22.39
N SER A 315 -22.62 18.55 21.48
CA SER A 315 -23.05 18.51 20.09
C SER A 315 -22.26 17.56 19.20
N ALA A 316 -21.01 17.23 19.56
CA ALA A 316 -20.16 16.35 18.76
C ALA A 316 -20.75 14.93 18.67
N GLN A 317 -21.10 14.53 17.44
CA GLN A 317 -21.63 13.20 17.12
C GLN A 317 -20.51 12.21 16.81
N LEU A 318 -19.43 12.68 16.20
CA LEU A 318 -18.22 11.89 15.94
C LEU A 318 -17.04 12.49 16.70
N MET A 319 -16.50 11.74 17.66
CA MET A 319 -15.22 12.03 18.27
C MET A 319 -14.13 11.19 17.62
N ALA A 320 -13.08 11.85 17.16
CA ALA A 320 -11.92 11.20 16.56
C ALA A 320 -10.66 11.55 17.36
N ILE A 321 -9.88 10.54 17.76
CA ILE A 321 -8.64 10.72 18.51
C ILE A 321 -7.47 10.16 17.71
N LYS A 322 -6.62 11.05 17.20
CA LYS A 322 -5.30 10.69 16.65
C LYS A 322 -4.25 10.90 17.73
N SER A 323 -3.66 9.82 18.23
CA SER A 323 -2.64 9.91 19.28
C SER A 323 -1.70 8.70 19.24
N ALA A 324 -0.40 8.93 19.49
CA ALA A 324 0.63 7.90 19.39
C ALA A 324 0.37 6.66 20.27
N LYS A 325 1.15 5.60 20.06
CA LYS A 325 1.04 4.35 20.84
C LYS A 325 1.47 4.61 22.29
N GLY A 326 0.74 4.05 23.25
CA GLY A 326 1.10 4.18 24.67
C GLY A 326 0.78 5.53 25.32
N THR A 327 0.00 6.39 24.67
CA THR A 327 -0.36 7.73 25.19
C THR A 327 -1.66 7.79 26.00
N GLY A 328 -2.18 6.63 26.43
CA GLY A 328 -3.38 6.57 27.28
C GLY A 328 -4.72 6.76 26.55
N LYS A 329 -4.80 6.49 25.24
CA LYS A 329 -6.09 6.51 24.48
C LYS A 329 -7.18 5.66 25.16
N THR A 330 -6.86 4.41 25.46
CA THR A 330 -7.80 3.48 26.10
C THR A 330 -8.21 3.95 27.50
N GLU A 331 -7.29 4.53 28.28
CA GLU A 331 -7.60 5.10 29.61
C GLU A 331 -8.54 6.28 29.51
N PHE A 332 -8.36 7.14 28.50
CA PHE A 332 -9.28 8.24 28.22
C PHE A 332 -10.68 7.74 27.85
N LEU A 333 -10.77 6.74 26.96
CA LEU A 333 -12.05 6.10 26.59
C LEU A 333 -12.74 5.47 27.81
N ALA A 334 -11.98 4.85 28.74
CA ALA A 334 -12.55 4.25 29.94
C ALA A 334 -13.26 5.28 30.83
N LYS A 335 -12.75 6.51 30.93
CA LYS A 335 -13.42 7.60 31.65
C LYS A 335 -14.77 7.96 31.02
N ILE A 336 -14.82 8.01 29.69
CA ILE A 336 -16.07 8.29 28.94
C ILE A 336 -17.08 7.17 29.16
N VAL A 337 -16.65 5.90 29.07
CA VAL A 337 -17.54 4.75 29.32
C VAL A 337 -18.10 4.81 30.73
N LYS A 338 -17.26 5.07 31.74
CA LYS A 338 -17.71 5.19 33.13
C LYS A 338 -18.80 6.26 33.28
N GLN A 339 -18.67 7.38 32.58
CA GLN A 339 -19.64 8.47 32.62
C GLN A 339 -20.94 8.11 31.88
N ALA A 340 -20.84 7.42 30.73
CA ALA A 340 -21.99 6.92 29.99
C ALA A 340 -22.81 5.90 30.79
N VAL A 341 -22.13 4.95 31.43
CA VAL A 341 -22.75 3.94 32.30
C VAL A 341 -23.44 4.61 33.50
N ALA A 342 -22.81 5.62 34.11
CA ALA A 342 -23.43 6.40 35.19
C ALA A 342 -24.70 7.15 34.73
N ASN A 343 -24.74 7.58 33.47
CA ASN A 343 -25.89 8.22 32.84
C ASN A 343 -26.91 7.23 32.25
N GLN A 344 -26.76 5.92 32.49
CA GLN A 344 -27.62 4.86 31.93
C GLN A 344 -27.64 4.84 30.39
N GLN A 345 -26.59 5.33 29.75
CA GLN A 345 -26.43 5.31 28.29
C GLN A 345 -25.74 4.00 27.88
N LYS A 346 -26.33 3.29 26.91
CA LYS A 346 -25.76 2.04 26.39
C LYS A 346 -24.43 2.30 25.68
N VAL A 347 -23.46 1.40 25.86
CA VAL A 347 -22.15 1.46 25.20
C VAL A 347 -21.88 0.19 24.39
N LEU A 348 -21.57 0.35 23.10
CA LEU A 348 -21.14 -0.73 22.21
C LEU A 348 -19.66 -0.60 21.88
N VAL A 349 -18.86 -1.61 22.22
CA VAL A 349 -17.43 -1.66 21.85
C VAL A 349 -17.26 -2.60 20.67
N ILE A 350 -16.70 -2.11 19.57
CA ILE A 350 -16.43 -2.92 18.37
C ILE A 350 -14.92 -3.05 18.20
N GLY A 351 -14.43 -4.28 18.05
CA GLY A 351 -13.03 -4.54 17.72
C GLY A 351 -12.88 -5.62 16.66
N HIS A 352 -11.63 -6.01 16.39
CA HIS A 352 -11.28 -6.96 15.31
C HIS A 352 -10.73 -8.32 15.80
N ARG A 353 -10.55 -8.49 17.12
CA ARG A 353 -10.13 -9.76 17.74
C ARG A 353 -10.84 -9.97 19.07
N VAL A 354 -11.38 -11.16 19.29
CA VAL A 354 -12.11 -11.52 20.53
C VAL A 354 -11.33 -11.16 21.79
N LYS A 355 -10.06 -11.60 21.90
CA LYS A 355 -9.25 -11.36 23.11
C LYS A 355 -8.93 -9.90 23.37
N LEU A 356 -8.71 -9.11 22.32
CA LEU A 356 -8.55 -7.66 22.42
C LEU A 356 -9.83 -7.01 22.97
N VAL A 357 -10.99 -7.37 22.44
CA VAL A 357 -12.26 -6.79 22.90
C VAL A 357 -12.59 -7.21 24.34
N GLU A 358 -12.31 -8.46 24.72
CA GLU A 358 -12.44 -8.90 26.12
C GLU A 358 -11.62 -8.04 27.08
N GLU A 359 -10.36 -7.72 26.73
CA GLU A 359 -9.50 -6.86 27.54
C GLU A 359 -10.02 -5.41 27.60
N LEU A 360 -10.47 -4.85 26.47
CA LEU A 360 -11.09 -3.52 26.44
C LEU A 360 -12.35 -3.45 27.31
N CYS A 361 -13.23 -4.45 27.19
CA CYS A 361 -14.43 -4.57 28.01
C CYS A 361 -14.09 -4.62 29.51
N GLN A 362 -13.07 -5.41 29.90
CA GLN A 362 -12.62 -5.47 31.29
C GLN A 362 -12.17 -4.10 31.81
N ARG A 363 -11.39 -3.35 31.02
CA ARG A 363 -10.95 -1.99 31.38
C ARG A 363 -12.12 -1.01 31.47
N PHE A 364 -13.11 -1.16 30.62
CA PHE A 364 -14.30 -0.30 30.56
C PHE A 364 -15.38 -0.68 31.59
N GLY A 365 -15.23 -1.81 32.30
CA GLY A 365 -16.26 -2.33 33.20
C GLY A 365 -17.50 -2.87 32.46
N LEU A 366 -17.34 -3.29 31.21
CA LEU A 366 -18.37 -3.89 30.37
C LEU A 366 -18.15 -5.40 30.21
N ASN A 367 -19.19 -6.10 29.75
CA ASN A 367 -19.08 -7.51 29.40
C ASN A 367 -18.81 -7.70 27.90
N TYR A 368 -18.07 -8.75 27.57
CA TYR A 368 -18.00 -9.27 26.21
C TYR A 368 -19.27 -10.10 25.90
N ILE A 369 -19.69 -10.14 24.64
CA ILE A 369 -20.96 -10.73 24.21
C ILE A 369 -21.19 -12.18 24.70
N SER A 370 -20.14 -12.99 24.80
CA SER A 370 -20.28 -14.39 25.27
C SER A 370 -20.85 -14.48 26.70
N LYS A 371 -20.54 -13.52 27.58
CA LYS A 371 -20.97 -13.52 28.99
C LYS A 371 -22.41 -13.01 29.20
N ILE A 372 -22.95 -12.25 28.26
CA ILE A 372 -24.30 -11.67 28.36
C ILE A 372 -25.36 -12.73 28.13
N ARG A 373 -25.04 -13.74 27.31
CA ARG A 373 -25.90 -14.88 27.08
C ARG A 373 -26.22 -15.62 28.38
N ASP A 374 -25.23 -15.73 29.27
CA ASP A 374 -25.36 -16.44 30.54
C ASP A 374 -26.09 -15.59 31.60
N ASN A 375 -26.14 -14.26 31.40
CA ASN A 375 -26.85 -13.33 32.28
C ASN A 375 -27.44 -12.15 31.48
N PRO A 376 -28.68 -12.27 30.96
CA PRO A 376 -29.33 -11.22 30.17
C PRO A 376 -29.49 -9.87 30.88
N ALA A 377 -29.53 -9.86 32.23
CA ALA A 377 -29.56 -8.62 33.01
C ALA A 377 -28.24 -7.82 32.89
N ALA A 378 -27.15 -8.44 32.43
CA ALA A 378 -25.88 -7.77 32.16
C ALA A 378 -25.89 -6.92 30.88
N GLN A 379 -26.94 -7.02 30.06
CA GLN A 379 -27.09 -6.28 28.80
C GLN A 379 -27.49 -4.80 29.00
N ILE A 380 -27.90 -4.43 30.22
CA ILE A 380 -28.48 -3.11 30.54
C ILE A 380 -27.54 -1.95 30.16
N TYR A 381 -26.23 -2.11 30.32
CA TYR A 381 -25.25 -1.04 30.12
C TYR A 381 -24.46 -1.15 28.80
N GLY A 382 -24.74 -2.18 27.98
CA GLY A 382 -24.06 -2.44 26.72
C GLY A 382 -22.91 -3.46 26.83
N TYR A 383 -22.16 -3.64 25.73
CA TYR A 383 -21.18 -4.71 25.60
C TYR A 383 -20.16 -4.54 24.48
N GLY A 384 -19.14 -5.40 24.47
CA GLY A 384 -18.20 -5.52 23.36
C GLY A 384 -18.40 -6.74 22.48
N LEU A 385 -18.13 -6.59 21.19
CA LEU A 385 -18.13 -7.65 20.18
C LEU A 385 -16.99 -7.48 19.16
N CYS A 386 -16.62 -8.58 18.52
CA CYS A 386 -15.78 -8.54 17.31
C CYS A 386 -16.67 -8.22 16.10
N ILE A 387 -16.20 -7.40 15.15
CA ILE A 387 -16.97 -6.99 13.96
C ILE A 387 -17.51 -8.17 13.15
N ASP A 388 -16.86 -9.34 13.18
CA ASP A 388 -17.37 -10.60 12.62
C ASP A 388 -18.76 -11.00 13.14
N SER A 389 -19.10 -10.58 14.36
CA SER A 389 -20.38 -10.84 15.01
C SER A 389 -21.42 -9.74 14.79
N LEU A 390 -21.11 -8.71 14.00
CA LEU A 390 -22.02 -7.60 13.73
C LEU A 390 -23.05 -7.97 12.65
N HIS A 391 -23.80 -9.05 12.83
CA HIS A 391 -24.88 -9.45 11.92
C HIS A 391 -25.98 -10.27 12.64
N PRO A 392 -27.19 -10.38 12.07
CA PRO A 392 -28.33 -11.00 12.76
C PRO A 392 -28.21 -12.50 13.03
N GLN A 393 -27.46 -13.26 12.20
CA GLN A 393 -27.23 -14.69 12.45
C GLN A 393 -26.06 -14.97 13.40
N SER A 394 -25.38 -13.94 13.90
CA SER A 394 -24.28 -14.12 14.84
C SER A 394 -24.78 -14.66 16.18
N GLN A 395 -23.85 -15.07 17.03
CA GLN A 395 -24.17 -15.39 18.44
C GLN A 395 -24.82 -14.23 19.18
N ALA A 396 -24.56 -12.98 18.76
CA ALA A 396 -25.14 -11.78 19.35
C ALA A 396 -26.59 -11.53 18.93
N LYS A 397 -27.07 -12.18 17.85
CA LYS A 397 -28.33 -11.83 17.16
C LYS A 397 -28.47 -10.32 16.96
N PHE A 398 -27.40 -9.70 16.47
CA PHE A 398 -27.23 -8.25 16.48
C PHE A 398 -28.34 -7.54 15.69
N GLN A 399 -28.99 -6.57 16.32
CA GLN A 399 -29.98 -5.65 15.72
C GLN A 399 -29.52 -4.21 15.98
N ALA A 400 -29.54 -3.37 14.94
CA ALA A 400 -29.06 -1.99 15.03
C ALA A 400 -30.01 -1.12 15.87
N GLU A 401 -31.30 -1.42 15.80
CA GLU A 401 -32.42 -0.71 16.41
C GLU A 401 -32.33 -0.68 17.94
N ASP A 402 -31.67 -1.68 18.54
CA ASP A 402 -31.46 -1.80 19.98
C ASP A 402 -30.50 -0.74 20.55
N TRP A 403 -29.77 -0.02 19.69
CA TRP A 403 -28.68 0.88 20.03
C TRP A 403 -29.03 2.37 19.84
N GLN A 404 -30.31 2.72 19.85
CA GLN A 404 -30.74 4.12 19.87
C GLN A 404 -30.14 4.88 21.06
N GLY A 405 -29.64 6.10 20.80
CA GLY A 405 -29.00 6.97 21.78
C GLY A 405 -27.69 6.42 22.37
N ALA A 406 -27.16 5.30 21.84
CA ALA A 406 -25.99 4.66 22.41
C ALA A 406 -24.68 5.38 22.08
N ILE A 407 -23.61 4.93 22.73
CA ILE A 407 -22.24 5.29 22.40
C ILE A 407 -21.56 4.10 21.73
N ILE A 408 -21.07 4.28 20.50
CA ILE A 408 -20.18 3.32 19.83
C ILE A 408 -18.73 3.69 20.11
N ILE A 409 -17.91 2.72 20.50
CA ILE A 409 -16.47 2.89 20.70
C ILE A 409 -15.72 1.91 19.79
N ILE A 410 -14.78 2.45 19.02
CA ILE A 410 -13.89 1.67 18.17
C ILE A 410 -12.45 2.12 18.41
N ASP A 411 -11.71 1.37 19.23
CA ASP A 411 -10.26 1.53 19.39
C ASP A 411 -9.55 0.79 18.24
N GLU A 412 -8.43 1.34 17.75
CA GLU A 412 -7.72 0.87 16.55
C GLU A 412 -8.65 0.78 15.32
N ILE A 413 -9.44 1.83 15.07
CA ILE A 413 -10.48 1.90 14.02
C ILE A 413 -9.97 1.48 12.63
N GLU A 414 -8.74 1.84 12.24
CA GLU A 414 -8.19 1.47 10.93
C GLU A 414 -8.08 -0.05 10.78
N GLN A 415 -7.75 -0.76 11.86
CA GLN A 415 -7.65 -2.23 11.85
C GLN A 415 -9.03 -2.89 11.87
N VAL A 416 -9.99 -2.30 12.60
CA VAL A 416 -11.37 -2.80 12.65
C VAL A 416 -12.05 -2.71 11.29
N LEU A 417 -11.93 -1.56 10.62
CA LEU A 417 -12.49 -1.39 9.28
C LEU A 417 -11.77 -2.27 8.26
N TRP A 418 -10.44 -2.36 8.33
CA TRP A 418 -9.68 -3.24 7.43
C TRP A 418 -10.08 -4.71 7.57
N HIS A 419 -10.26 -5.20 8.80
CA HIS A 419 -10.73 -6.56 9.05
C HIS A 419 -12.16 -6.78 8.53
N GLY A 420 -13.08 -5.85 8.78
CA GLY A 420 -14.44 -5.92 8.24
C GLY A 420 -14.50 -5.92 6.71
N LEU A 421 -13.60 -5.18 6.05
CA LEU A 421 -13.58 -5.01 4.58
C LEU A 421 -12.75 -6.06 3.84
N ASN A 422 -11.72 -6.65 4.47
CA ASN A 422 -10.80 -7.56 3.79
C ASN A 422 -10.51 -8.88 4.55
N GLY A 423 -10.94 -9.02 5.80
CA GLY A 423 -10.70 -10.24 6.60
C GLY A 423 -11.42 -11.47 6.04
N ASP A 424 -10.74 -12.62 6.05
CA ASP A 424 -11.28 -13.89 5.54
C ASP A 424 -12.43 -14.43 6.41
N THR A 425 -12.37 -14.21 7.72
CA THR A 425 -13.41 -14.66 8.67
C THR A 425 -14.73 -13.93 8.47
N CYS A 426 -14.71 -12.71 7.91
CA CYS A 426 -15.90 -11.97 7.56
C CYS A 426 -16.51 -12.39 6.21
N LYS A 427 -15.77 -13.08 5.32
CA LYS A 427 -16.15 -13.32 3.91
C LYS A 427 -17.55 -13.95 3.75
N ALA A 428 -17.91 -14.89 4.61
CA ALA A 428 -19.21 -15.57 4.54
C ALA A 428 -20.40 -14.68 4.92
N ASN A 429 -20.18 -13.63 5.72
CA ASN A 429 -21.23 -12.74 6.24
C ASN A 429 -20.96 -11.26 5.94
N ARG A 430 -20.00 -10.93 5.06
CA ARG A 430 -19.46 -9.57 4.95
C ARG A 430 -20.53 -8.56 4.58
N VAL A 431 -21.39 -8.92 3.63
CA VAL A 431 -22.52 -8.07 3.22
C VAL A 431 -23.45 -7.77 4.40
N ALA A 432 -23.83 -8.80 5.18
CA ALA A 432 -24.65 -8.62 6.37
C ALA A 432 -23.96 -7.75 7.43
N ILE A 433 -22.65 -7.96 7.65
CA ILE A 433 -21.82 -7.18 8.58
C ILE A 433 -21.81 -5.69 8.18
N LEU A 434 -21.55 -5.38 6.91
CA LEU A 434 -21.46 -4.00 6.43
C LEU A 434 -22.83 -3.30 6.38
N LYS A 435 -23.92 -4.04 6.10
CA LYS A 435 -25.30 -3.55 6.25
C LYS A 435 -25.58 -3.19 7.72
N SER A 436 -25.29 -4.09 8.65
CA SER A 436 -25.49 -3.86 10.09
C SER A 436 -24.64 -2.71 10.62
N LEU A 437 -23.39 -2.55 10.15
CA LEU A 437 -22.55 -1.40 10.51
C LEU A 437 -23.16 -0.07 10.05
N LYS A 438 -23.67 -0.03 8.82
CA LYS A 438 -24.35 1.15 8.27
C LYS A 438 -25.61 1.48 9.08
N SER A 439 -26.50 0.51 9.26
CA SER A 439 -27.72 0.68 10.04
C SER A 439 -27.41 1.13 11.47
N LEU A 440 -26.42 0.51 12.12
CA LEU A 440 -25.99 0.88 13.46
C LEU A 440 -25.57 2.36 13.55
N LEU A 441 -24.69 2.81 12.65
CA LEU A 441 -24.24 4.20 12.63
C LEU A 441 -25.40 5.17 12.41
N GLN A 442 -26.29 4.87 11.45
CA GLN A 442 -27.46 5.69 11.17
C GLN A 442 -28.43 5.74 12.35
N THR A 443 -28.73 4.60 12.98
CA THR A 443 -29.60 4.52 14.15
C THR A 443 -29.03 5.32 15.31
N VAL A 444 -27.75 5.13 15.63
CA VAL A 444 -27.09 5.79 16.77
C VAL A 444 -27.05 7.30 16.56
N VAL A 445 -26.60 7.76 15.39
CA VAL A 445 -26.45 9.20 15.13
C VAL A 445 -27.80 9.91 15.04
N SER A 446 -28.80 9.33 14.35
CA SER A 446 -30.13 9.94 14.20
C SER A 446 -30.93 10.04 15.50
N SER A 447 -30.60 9.21 16.49
CA SER A 447 -31.23 9.20 17.81
C SER A 447 -30.42 9.97 18.88
N GLY A 448 -29.43 10.78 18.47
CA GLY A 448 -28.64 11.62 19.37
C GLY A 448 -27.51 10.89 20.11
N GLY A 449 -27.21 9.65 19.72
CA GLY A 449 -26.04 8.90 20.18
C GLY A 449 -24.72 9.40 19.58
N LYS A 450 -23.61 8.75 19.95
CA LYS A 450 -22.26 9.19 19.61
C LYS A 450 -21.37 8.07 19.10
N VAL A 451 -20.41 8.41 18.26
CA VAL A 451 -19.37 7.52 17.75
C VAL A 451 -18.02 8.04 18.21
N LEU A 452 -17.25 7.20 18.91
CA LEU A 452 -15.90 7.52 19.37
C LEU A 452 -14.92 6.57 18.73
N VAL A 453 -13.95 7.12 18.01
CA VAL A 453 -12.89 6.35 17.35
C VAL A 453 -11.52 6.85 17.77
N ALA A 454 -10.59 5.92 17.93
CA ALA A 454 -9.23 6.20 18.36
C ALA A 454 -8.22 5.37 17.58
N ASP A 455 -7.14 6.00 17.11
CA ASP A 455 -6.04 5.30 16.43
C ASP A 455 -4.74 6.11 16.51
N ALA A 456 -3.60 5.42 16.43
CA ALA A 456 -2.31 6.08 16.17
C ALA A 456 -2.14 6.43 14.69
N ASP A 457 -2.67 5.58 13.82
CA ASP A 457 -2.52 5.66 12.37
C ASP A 457 -3.77 6.29 11.70
N LEU A 458 -4.57 7.04 12.46
CA LEU A 458 -5.84 7.63 12.00
C LEU A 458 -5.62 8.46 10.74
N SER A 459 -6.42 8.17 9.71
CA SER A 459 -6.39 8.83 8.40
C SER A 459 -7.78 9.33 7.97
N ASP A 460 -7.80 10.17 6.93
CA ASP A 460 -9.05 10.62 6.31
C ASP A 460 -9.91 9.44 5.83
N ILE A 461 -9.31 8.29 5.46
CA ILE A 461 -10.07 7.14 4.96
C ILE A 461 -11.14 6.68 5.95
N SER A 462 -10.75 6.50 7.22
CA SER A 462 -11.65 5.99 8.25
C SER A 462 -12.76 6.98 8.57
N LEU A 463 -12.43 8.27 8.67
CA LEU A 463 -13.40 9.32 9.00
C LEU A 463 -14.36 9.58 7.83
N ASP A 464 -13.85 9.67 6.61
CA ASP A 464 -14.67 9.77 5.38
C ASP A 464 -15.67 8.61 5.31
N TYR A 465 -15.23 7.39 5.63
CA TYR A 465 -16.08 6.21 5.56
C TYR A 465 -17.19 6.24 6.59
N LEU A 466 -16.89 6.56 7.85
CA LEU A 466 -17.91 6.69 8.90
C LEU A 466 -18.94 7.78 8.57
N THR A 467 -18.49 8.94 8.10
CA THR A 467 -19.36 10.02 7.63
C THR A 467 -20.23 9.57 6.45
N SER A 468 -19.66 8.84 5.49
CA SER A 468 -20.40 8.32 4.34
C SER A 468 -21.47 7.29 4.75
N LEU A 469 -21.19 6.44 5.73
CA LEU A 469 -22.15 5.46 6.25
C LEU A 469 -23.30 6.12 7.02
N ALA A 470 -23.00 7.16 7.81
CA ALA A 470 -24.02 7.90 8.56
C ALA A 470 -25.06 8.58 7.67
N ALA A 471 -24.73 8.85 6.40
CA ALA A 471 -25.60 9.49 5.41
C ALA A 471 -26.14 10.88 5.79
N ILE A 472 -25.55 11.50 6.81
CA ILE A 472 -25.79 12.88 7.25
C ILE A 472 -24.44 13.54 7.54
N GLU A 473 -24.41 14.87 7.58
CA GLU A 473 -23.22 15.60 8.01
C GLU A 473 -23.00 15.37 9.51
N LEU A 474 -21.85 14.78 9.86
CA LEU A 474 -21.47 14.52 11.24
C LEU A 474 -20.71 15.71 11.82
N GLU A 475 -21.21 16.28 12.92
CA GLU A 475 -20.42 17.22 13.70
C GLU A 475 -19.24 16.48 14.36
N THR A 476 -18.05 16.67 13.77
CA THR A 476 -16.84 15.93 14.12
C THR A 476 -15.96 16.74 15.06
N PHE A 477 -15.59 16.19 16.21
CA PHE A 477 -14.59 16.75 17.12
C PHE A 477 -13.30 15.94 17.03
N LEU A 478 -12.29 16.50 16.36
CA LEU A 478 -11.00 15.86 16.14
C LEU A 478 -9.97 16.33 17.17
N ILE A 479 -9.41 15.38 17.92
CA ILE A 479 -8.28 15.57 18.82
C ILE A 479 -7.04 15.01 18.13
N SER A 480 -6.01 15.84 17.95
CA SER A 480 -4.70 15.43 17.46
C SER A 480 -3.65 15.63 18.55
N ASN A 481 -3.00 14.55 18.97
CA ASN A 481 -1.88 14.58 19.90
C ASN A 481 -0.57 14.29 19.16
N GLU A 482 0.25 15.31 18.97
CA GLU A 482 1.49 15.28 18.20
C GLU A 482 2.73 14.91 19.04
N TRP A 483 2.51 14.36 20.24
CA TRP A 483 3.60 13.96 21.12
C TRP A 483 4.53 12.96 20.46
N LYS A 484 5.83 13.25 20.55
CA LYS A 484 6.94 12.38 20.14
C LYS A 484 7.89 12.16 21.31
N PRO A 485 8.53 10.98 21.40
CA PRO A 485 9.51 10.73 22.44
C PRO A 485 10.69 11.70 22.33
N SER A 486 11.19 12.17 23.47
CA SER A 486 12.45 12.92 23.52
C SER A 486 13.63 12.05 23.06
N TYR A 487 14.80 12.65 22.83
CA TYR A 487 16.02 11.91 22.47
C TYR A 487 16.36 10.78 23.46
N GLN A 488 16.03 10.96 24.75
CA GLN A 488 16.28 9.94 25.78
C GLN A 488 15.23 8.83 25.76
N GLU A 489 13.97 9.14 25.43
CA GLU A 489 12.86 8.18 25.36
C GLU A 489 12.76 7.45 24.01
N ALA A 490 13.35 8.03 22.96
CA ALA A 490 13.31 7.48 21.61
C ALA A 490 14.10 6.17 21.53
N TRP A 491 13.48 5.13 20.96
CA TRP A 491 14.15 3.87 20.72
C TRP A 491 15.40 4.05 19.86
N ARG A 492 16.43 3.25 20.15
CA ARG A 492 17.55 3.03 19.25
C ARG A 492 17.24 1.79 18.41
N VAL A 493 17.00 2.00 17.13
CA VAL A 493 16.67 0.96 16.15
C VAL A 493 17.91 0.70 15.29
N TYR A 494 18.37 -0.55 15.28
CA TYR A 494 19.46 -1.03 14.44
C TYR A 494 18.89 -1.79 13.24
N ASN A 495 19.01 -1.19 12.05
CA ASN A 495 18.53 -1.76 10.80
C ASN A 495 19.58 -2.67 10.16
N TYR A 496 19.17 -3.87 9.77
CA TYR A 496 19.97 -4.81 8.97
C TYR A 496 19.51 -4.73 7.53
N SER A 497 20.34 -4.14 6.67
CA SER A 497 20.05 -3.91 5.25
C SER A 497 20.31 -5.13 4.36
N ASP A 498 20.82 -6.23 4.94
CA ASP A 498 21.15 -7.46 4.24
C ASP A 498 19.95 -8.06 3.46
N ASN A 499 20.23 -8.81 2.40
CA ASN A 499 19.19 -9.46 1.59
C ASN A 499 18.51 -10.62 2.32
N THR A 500 19.18 -11.21 3.32
CA THR A 500 18.68 -12.32 4.13
C THR A 500 18.76 -11.97 5.62
N PRO A 501 17.96 -12.60 6.48
CA PRO A 501 18.00 -12.34 7.93
C PRO A 501 19.18 -13.00 8.66
N GLN A 502 20.06 -13.70 7.96
CA GLN A 502 21.09 -14.56 8.56
C GLN A 502 21.96 -13.82 9.58
N ARG A 503 22.42 -12.61 9.21
CA ARG A 503 23.26 -11.79 10.09
C ARG A 503 22.55 -11.40 11.38
N LEU A 504 21.28 -10.99 11.29
CA LEU A 504 20.48 -10.66 12.47
C LEU A 504 20.31 -11.87 13.40
N VAL A 505 20.09 -13.08 12.84
CA VAL A 505 19.95 -14.29 13.66
C VAL A 505 21.28 -14.70 14.30
N ASN A 506 22.40 -14.57 13.58
CA ASN A 506 23.74 -14.77 14.16
C ASN A 506 23.99 -13.83 15.34
N ASP A 507 23.69 -12.54 15.17
CA ASP A 507 23.86 -11.54 16.22
C ASP A 507 22.91 -11.78 17.41
N LEU A 508 21.68 -12.29 17.15
CA LEU A 508 20.75 -12.72 18.20
C LEU A 508 21.31 -13.90 19.01
N VAL A 509 21.85 -14.92 18.34
CA VAL A 509 22.46 -16.09 19.01
C VAL A 509 23.66 -15.66 19.85
N LYS A 510 24.52 -14.78 19.32
CA LYS A 510 25.64 -14.18 20.07
C LYS A 510 25.14 -13.41 21.29
N HIS A 511 24.12 -12.56 21.12
CA HIS A 511 23.52 -11.80 22.23
C HIS A 511 23.00 -12.70 23.35
N ILE A 512 22.34 -13.82 23.01
CA ILE A 512 21.88 -14.81 24.00
C ILE A 512 23.06 -15.48 24.71
N LYS A 513 24.10 -15.86 23.95
CA LYS A 513 25.32 -16.47 24.49
C LYS A 513 26.04 -15.56 25.50
N ASP A 514 26.05 -14.25 25.22
CA ASP A 514 26.65 -13.23 26.08
C ASP A 514 25.78 -12.89 27.31
N GLY A 515 24.68 -13.62 27.52
CA GLY A 515 23.80 -13.50 28.69
C GLY A 515 22.55 -12.63 28.47
N GLY A 516 22.35 -12.12 27.26
CA GLY A 516 21.19 -11.32 26.90
C GLY A 516 19.86 -12.08 27.00
N LYS A 517 18.80 -11.34 27.30
CA LYS A 517 17.40 -11.80 27.36
C LYS A 517 16.56 -11.10 26.29
N PRO A 518 16.39 -11.70 25.09
CA PRO A 518 15.69 -11.07 23.99
C PRO A 518 14.18 -11.37 23.96
N PHE A 519 13.41 -10.36 23.56
CA PHE A 519 12.05 -10.54 23.06
C PHE A 519 12.08 -10.49 21.52
N VAL A 520 11.63 -11.55 20.86
CA VAL A 520 11.79 -11.73 19.41
C VAL A 520 10.43 -11.71 18.71
N CYS A 521 10.20 -10.70 17.90
CA CYS A 521 9.03 -10.49 17.05
C CYS A 521 9.21 -11.18 15.69
N LEU A 522 8.42 -12.22 15.43
CA LEU A 522 8.50 -13.05 14.22
C LEU A 522 7.22 -12.92 13.38
N SER A 523 7.35 -12.91 12.05
CA SER A 523 6.19 -12.84 11.14
C SER A 523 5.55 -14.18 10.78
N ALA A 524 6.14 -15.31 11.18
CA ALA A 524 5.71 -16.63 10.75
C ALA A 524 5.72 -17.65 11.89
N GLN A 525 4.80 -18.61 11.80
CA GLN A 525 4.70 -19.74 12.75
C GLN A 525 4.72 -21.11 12.06
N LYS A 526 4.53 -21.16 10.72
CA LYS A 526 4.42 -22.43 9.98
C LYS A 526 5.70 -23.26 10.16
N LEU A 527 5.54 -24.58 10.28
CA LEU A 527 6.63 -25.55 10.36
C LEU A 527 7.58 -25.53 9.15
N THR A 528 7.11 -25.04 8.01
CA THR A 528 7.90 -24.85 6.79
C THR A 528 8.66 -23.52 6.75
N SER A 529 8.58 -22.71 7.80
CA SER A 529 9.28 -21.43 7.89
C SER A 529 10.61 -21.60 8.63
N LYS A 530 11.72 -21.34 7.92
CA LYS A 530 13.08 -21.34 8.50
C LYS A 530 13.18 -20.41 9.71
N TRP A 531 12.56 -19.23 9.61
CA TRP A 531 12.62 -18.16 10.61
C TRP A 531 11.33 -18.04 11.45
N GLY A 532 10.52 -19.10 11.48
CA GLY A 532 9.26 -19.13 12.21
C GLY A 532 9.44 -19.39 13.71
N THR A 533 8.39 -19.11 14.49
CA THR A 533 8.38 -19.32 15.95
C THR A 533 8.75 -20.74 16.35
N ILE A 534 8.20 -21.75 15.68
CA ILE A 534 8.42 -23.16 16.02
C ILE A 534 9.88 -23.58 15.74
N THR A 535 10.39 -23.29 14.54
CA THR A 535 11.76 -23.66 14.15
C THR A 535 12.80 -22.98 15.05
N LEU A 536 12.64 -21.68 15.32
CA LEU A 536 13.56 -20.95 16.19
C LEU A 536 13.44 -21.39 17.65
N GLU A 537 12.25 -21.78 18.13
CA GLU A 537 12.09 -22.35 19.47
C GLU A 537 12.92 -23.64 19.61
N SER A 538 12.76 -24.58 18.66
CA SER A 538 13.52 -25.84 18.64
C SER A 538 15.03 -25.59 18.54
N TYR A 539 15.45 -24.69 17.65
CA TYR A 539 16.86 -24.33 17.49
C TYR A 539 17.46 -23.73 18.77
N LEU A 540 16.81 -22.74 19.37
CA LEU A 540 17.32 -22.07 20.57
C LEU A 540 17.30 -22.97 21.81
N LYS A 541 16.30 -23.86 21.96
CA LYS A 541 16.30 -24.88 23.02
C LYS A 541 17.46 -25.88 22.87
N LYS A 542 17.80 -26.26 21.63
CA LYS A 542 18.94 -27.15 21.33
C LYS A 542 20.28 -26.46 21.62
N GLN A 543 20.43 -25.18 21.26
CA GLN A 543 21.67 -24.41 21.46
C GLN A 543 21.87 -23.99 22.93
N PHE A 544 20.79 -23.67 23.64
CA PHE A 544 20.83 -23.18 25.02
C PHE A 544 19.92 -24.00 25.96
N PRO A 545 20.24 -25.28 26.25
CA PRO A 545 19.37 -26.17 27.05
C PRO A 545 19.07 -25.67 28.47
N HIS A 546 19.91 -24.78 28.99
CA HIS A 546 19.82 -24.19 30.33
C HIS A 546 19.03 -22.87 30.37
N LYS A 547 18.61 -22.33 29.22
CA LYS A 547 17.78 -21.12 29.13
C LYS A 547 16.30 -21.47 29.03
N LYS A 548 15.45 -20.66 29.66
CA LYS A 548 13.99 -20.82 29.55
C LYS A 548 13.47 -20.08 28.31
N VAL A 549 12.97 -20.84 27.33
CA VAL A 549 12.40 -20.31 26.08
C VAL A 549 10.87 -20.43 26.11
N LEU A 550 10.17 -19.32 25.86
CA LEU A 550 8.71 -19.28 25.68
C LEU A 550 8.36 -18.94 24.24
N ARG A 551 7.49 -19.74 23.63
CA ARG A 551 6.82 -19.42 22.36
C ARG A 551 5.41 -18.88 22.59
N ILE A 552 5.06 -17.81 21.88
CA ILE A 552 3.72 -17.21 21.89
C ILE A 552 3.26 -17.00 20.45
N ASP A 553 2.33 -17.83 20.00
CA ASP A 553 1.64 -17.69 18.73
C ASP A 553 0.19 -18.16 18.81
N SER A 554 -0.55 -18.13 17.71
CA SER A 554 -1.98 -18.49 17.70
C SER A 554 -2.23 -19.92 18.16
N GLU A 555 -1.22 -20.80 18.00
CA GLU A 555 -1.31 -22.20 18.39
C GLU A 555 -1.02 -22.37 19.88
N SER A 556 0.08 -21.80 20.37
CA SER A 556 0.49 -21.94 21.77
C SER A 556 -0.49 -21.28 22.75
N LEU A 557 -1.21 -20.24 22.32
CA LEU A 557 -2.23 -19.57 23.12
C LEU A 557 -3.50 -20.41 23.31
N GLN A 558 -3.73 -21.39 22.43
CA GLN A 558 -4.93 -22.25 22.40
C GLN A 558 -4.64 -23.68 22.87
N ASP A 559 -3.39 -24.03 23.14
CA ASP A 559 -3.00 -25.36 23.59
C ASP A 559 -2.94 -25.43 25.12
N SER A 560 -3.89 -26.13 25.74
CA SER A 560 -3.97 -26.26 27.21
C SER A 560 -2.75 -26.89 27.88
N SER A 561 -1.90 -27.58 27.10
CA SER A 561 -0.64 -28.15 27.59
C SER A 561 0.55 -27.18 27.53
N HIS A 562 0.40 -26.05 26.85
CA HIS A 562 1.47 -25.08 26.65
C HIS A 562 1.51 -24.03 27.76
N ALA A 563 2.69 -23.58 28.18
CA ALA A 563 2.83 -22.57 29.23
C ALA A 563 2.27 -21.18 28.86
N ALA A 564 2.04 -20.94 27.57
CA ALA A 564 1.43 -19.72 27.04
C ALA A 564 -0.12 -19.80 27.00
N TYR A 565 -0.70 -20.94 27.37
CA TYR A 565 -2.14 -21.13 27.35
C TYR A 565 -2.85 -20.08 28.20
N GLN A 566 -3.80 -19.37 27.60
CA GLN A 566 -4.54 -18.28 28.26
C GLN A 566 -3.64 -17.23 28.94
N ALA A 567 -2.37 -17.13 28.54
CA ALA A 567 -1.39 -16.27 29.20
C ALA A 567 -1.68 -14.78 29.01
N ILE A 568 -2.56 -14.40 28.08
CA ILE A 568 -2.86 -13.00 27.73
C ILE A 568 -3.22 -12.18 28.98
N GLY A 569 -4.11 -12.69 29.84
CA GLY A 569 -4.56 -11.97 31.03
C GLY A 569 -3.49 -11.83 32.12
N ASN A 570 -2.41 -12.61 32.06
CA ASN A 570 -1.31 -12.54 33.04
C ASN A 570 0.08 -12.49 32.37
N LEU A 571 0.15 -11.88 31.19
CA LEU A 571 1.33 -12.03 30.33
C LEU A 571 2.56 -11.42 31.00
N ASN A 572 2.43 -10.24 31.61
CA ASN A 572 3.53 -9.57 32.28
C ASN A 572 4.20 -10.43 33.37
N GLN A 573 3.42 -11.13 34.20
CA GLN A 573 3.98 -12.01 35.24
C GLN A 573 4.58 -13.28 34.65
N LEU A 574 3.95 -13.85 33.61
CA LEU A 574 4.46 -15.05 32.95
C LEU A 574 5.83 -14.81 32.34
N LEU A 575 5.98 -13.71 31.57
CA LEU A 575 7.17 -13.40 30.81
C LEU A 575 8.43 -13.28 31.67
N LEU A 576 8.30 -12.77 32.91
CA LEU A 576 9.41 -12.66 33.87
C LEU A 576 10.12 -13.98 34.18
N ASN A 577 9.46 -15.12 33.93
CA ASN A 577 10.00 -16.44 34.20
C ASN A 577 10.87 -16.99 33.07
N TYR A 578 11.01 -16.29 31.95
CA TYR A 578 11.68 -16.76 30.76
C TYR A 578 12.88 -15.88 30.40
N ASP A 579 13.90 -16.47 29.79
CA ASP A 579 15.08 -15.73 29.32
C ASP A 579 14.90 -15.27 27.87
N ILE A 580 14.17 -16.06 27.07
CA ILE A 580 13.98 -15.85 25.63
C ILE A 580 12.50 -15.99 25.34
N VAL A 581 11.94 -15.01 24.63
CA VAL A 581 10.52 -15.03 24.24
C VAL A 581 10.41 -14.86 22.73
N LEU A 582 9.76 -15.80 22.07
CA LEU A 582 9.47 -15.79 20.63
C LEU A 582 7.98 -15.52 20.44
N ALA A 583 7.64 -14.42 19.78
CA ALA A 583 6.27 -13.98 19.60
C ALA A 583 5.91 -13.91 18.11
N SER A 584 4.73 -14.40 17.74
CA SER A 584 4.13 -14.17 16.43
C SER A 584 3.14 -12.99 16.46
N PRO A 585 2.52 -12.63 15.31
CA PRO A 585 1.52 -11.57 15.24
C PRO A 585 0.26 -11.81 16.10
N ALA A 586 0.15 -12.98 16.74
CA ALA A 586 -0.94 -13.31 17.66
C ALA A 586 -1.05 -12.33 18.84
N ILE A 587 0.06 -11.74 19.30
CA ILE A 587 0.10 -10.73 20.36
C ILE A 587 0.50 -9.33 19.87
N GLU A 588 0.36 -9.08 18.57
CA GLU A 588 0.67 -7.80 17.93
C GLU A 588 -0.30 -6.69 18.34
N THR A 589 -1.55 -7.02 18.69
CA THR A 589 -2.61 -6.06 19.02
C THR A 589 -3.20 -6.36 20.40
N GLY A 590 -3.67 -5.31 21.09
CA GLY A 590 -4.40 -5.42 22.35
C GLY A 590 -3.63 -5.66 23.64
N ILE A 591 -2.38 -6.09 23.60
CA ILE A 591 -1.62 -6.39 24.83
C ILE A 591 -0.53 -5.35 25.07
N SER A 592 -0.36 -4.89 26.32
CA SER A 592 0.75 -4.04 26.74
C SER A 592 1.72 -4.84 27.62
N ILE A 593 3.01 -4.81 27.26
CA ILE A 593 4.08 -5.47 28.04
C ILE A 593 4.89 -4.39 28.76
N ASP A 594 4.57 -4.22 30.04
CA ASP A 594 5.05 -3.16 30.93
C ASP A 594 6.06 -3.73 31.95
N ILE A 595 6.97 -4.58 31.46
CA ILE A 595 8.04 -5.17 32.25
C ILE A 595 9.25 -4.23 32.24
N GLN A 596 9.92 -4.09 33.38
CA GLN A 596 11.15 -3.30 33.54
C GLN A 596 12.31 -4.21 33.93
N GLN A 597 13.52 -3.88 33.48
CA GLN A 597 14.79 -4.49 33.89
C GLN A 597 14.86 -6.02 33.69
N HIS A 598 14.11 -6.55 32.72
CA HIS A 598 14.08 -7.98 32.42
C HIS A 598 14.58 -8.29 31.01
N PHE A 599 13.94 -7.70 30.00
CA PHE A 599 14.39 -7.84 28.62
C PHE A 599 15.54 -6.89 28.33
N SER A 600 16.57 -7.40 27.70
CA SER A 600 17.76 -6.62 27.32
C SER A 600 17.66 -5.99 25.92
N SER A 601 16.76 -6.51 25.07
CA SER A 601 16.65 -6.11 23.66
C SER A 601 15.36 -6.65 23.03
N VAL A 602 14.85 -5.96 22.01
CA VAL A 602 13.81 -6.47 21.10
C VAL A 602 14.43 -6.79 19.74
N TRP A 603 14.09 -7.94 19.16
CA TRP A 603 14.57 -8.38 17.86
C TRP A 603 13.39 -8.61 16.93
N CYS A 604 13.48 -8.24 15.66
CA CYS A 604 12.37 -8.38 14.72
C CYS A 604 12.82 -8.93 13.37
N LEU A 605 12.10 -9.96 12.91
CA LEU A 605 12.24 -10.59 11.61
C LEU A 605 10.97 -10.34 10.78
N ALA A 606 10.95 -9.22 10.08
CA ALA A 606 9.83 -8.78 9.26
C ALA A 606 9.96 -9.34 7.82
N GLN A 607 9.37 -10.51 7.58
CA GLN A 607 9.50 -11.24 6.31
C GLN A 607 8.57 -10.74 5.19
N GLY A 608 7.84 -9.63 5.37
CA GLY A 608 6.93 -9.12 4.32
C GLY A 608 5.53 -9.74 4.34
N ILE A 609 5.13 -10.34 5.46
CA ILE A 609 3.80 -10.95 5.65
C ILE A 609 2.82 -9.96 6.30
N GLN A 610 3.23 -9.35 7.43
CA GLN A 610 2.49 -8.29 8.11
C GLN A 610 2.68 -6.95 7.39
N THR A 611 1.77 -6.00 7.57
CA THR A 611 1.95 -4.64 7.05
C THR A 611 3.04 -3.87 7.83
N PRO A 612 3.61 -2.79 7.28
CA PRO A 612 4.58 -1.97 8.01
C PRO A 612 4.08 -1.36 9.33
N THR A 613 2.81 -0.91 9.38
CA THR A 613 2.19 -0.37 10.60
C THR A 613 2.09 -1.44 11.69
N SER A 614 1.71 -2.65 11.32
CA SER A 614 1.70 -3.84 12.16
C SER A 614 3.06 -4.15 12.78
N ILE A 615 4.13 -4.09 11.99
CA ILE A 615 5.51 -4.29 12.50
C ILE A 615 5.89 -3.22 13.51
N ALA A 616 5.62 -1.94 13.23
CA ALA A 616 5.90 -0.85 14.16
C ALA A 616 5.11 -1.01 15.46
N GLN A 617 3.84 -1.45 15.39
CA GLN A 617 3.05 -1.79 16.58
C GLN A 617 3.65 -2.95 17.36
N PHE A 618 4.12 -3.99 16.68
CA PHE A 618 4.71 -5.15 17.33
C PHE A 618 5.98 -4.80 18.13
N LEU A 619 6.86 -4.00 17.53
CA LEU A 619 8.07 -3.49 18.17
C LEU A 619 7.76 -2.62 19.41
N GLY A 620 6.63 -1.93 19.40
CA GLY A 620 6.15 -1.08 20.48
C GLY A 620 5.44 -1.79 21.62
N ARG A 621 5.29 -3.13 21.57
CA ARG A 621 4.61 -3.89 22.63
C ARG A 621 5.42 -3.94 23.92
N ILE A 622 6.74 -4.08 23.81
CA ILE A 622 7.66 -3.84 24.92
C ILE A 622 7.73 -2.33 25.15
N ARG A 623 7.23 -1.85 26.29
CA ARG A 623 7.22 -0.41 26.61
C ARG A 623 8.57 0.10 27.09
N GLU A 624 9.40 -0.78 27.64
CA GLU A 624 10.74 -0.43 28.09
C GLU A 624 11.61 0.09 26.93
N ASN A 625 12.37 1.16 27.19
CA ASN A 625 13.23 1.79 26.21
C ASN A 625 14.58 1.07 26.07
N ILE A 626 14.53 -0.15 25.53
CA ILE A 626 15.69 -0.99 25.22
C ILE A 626 16.04 -0.98 23.71
N PRO A 627 17.26 -1.38 23.31
CA PRO A 627 17.62 -1.49 21.89
C PRO A 627 16.68 -2.38 21.08
N ARG A 628 16.36 -1.97 19.86
CA ARG A 628 15.57 -2.74 18.89
C ARG A 628 16.42 -3.08 17.66
N TYR A 629 16.47 -4.35 17.29
CA TYR A 629 17.20 -4.86 16.13
C TYR A 629 16.20 -5.37 15.10
N ILE A 630 16.26 -4.87 13.87
CA ILE A 630 15.27 -5.22 12.84
C ILE A 630 15.96 -5.63 11.55
N TRP A 631 15.53 -6.78 11.02
CA TRP A 631 15.68 -7.11 9.62
C TRP A 631 14.30 -7.10 8.98
N SER A 632 14.19 -6.47 7.82
CA SER A 632 12.96 -6.43 7.04
C SER A 632 13.23 -6.75 5.57
N ALA A 633 12.35 -7.55 4.95
CA ALA A 633 12.41 -7.82 3.52
C ALA A 633 12.29 -6.52 2.71
N VAL A 634 12.92 -6.46 1.53
CA VAL A 634 12.82 -5.26 0.67
C VAL A 634 11.37 -5.06 0.20
N TYR A 635 10.68 -6.17 -0.11
CA TYR A 635 9.31 -6.22 -0.61
C TYR A 635 8.45 -7.16 0.25
N GLY A 636 7.16 -6.86 0.35
CA GLY A 636 6.15 -7.70 0.97
C GLY A 636 5.45 -8.62 -0.04
N PHE A 637 4.96 -9.77 0.44
CA PHE A 637 4.29 -10.78 -0.37
C PHE A 637 2.78 -10.51 -0.54
N ASN A 638 2.13 -10.01 0.51
CA ASN A 638 0.66 -9.95 0.60
C ASN A 638 0.09 -8.66 0.01
N GLN A 639 0.12 -8.56 -1.32
CA GLN A 639 -0.60 -7.53 -2.06
C GLN A 639 -2.10 -7.87 -2.16
N VAL A 640 -2.95 -6.85 -2.11
CA VAL A 640 -4.41 -6.95 -2.19
C VAL A 640 -4.87 -6.78 -3.63
N GLY A 641 -5.85 -7.58 -4.04
CA GLY A 641 -6.42 -7.52 -5.38
C GLY A 641 -5.38 -7.88 -6.45
N ASN A 642 -5.11 -6.98 -7.39
CA ASN A 642 -4.09 -7.15 -8.43
C ASN A 642 -2.75 -6.45 -8.11
N GLY A 643 -2.58 -5.97 -6.87
CA GLY A 643 -1.40 -5.24 -6.42
C GLY A 643 -1.30 -3.81 -6.96
N SER A 644 -2.38 -3.25 -7.49
CA SER A 644 -2.41 -1.86 -7.97
C SER A 644 -2.22 -0.87 -6.82
N THR A 645 -1.44 0.19 -7.07
CA THR A 645 -1.31 1.38 -6.22
C THR A 645 -2.19 2.54 -6.71
N SER A 646 -3.13 2.27 -7.60
CA SER A 646 -4.06 3.24 -8.16
C SER A 646 -5.50 2.76 -7.97
N ILE A 647 -6.29 3.58 -7.25
CA ILE A 647 -7.70 3.27 -6.92
C ILE A 647 -8.52 3.03 -8.20
N PRO A 648 -8.49 3.90 -9.23
CA PRO A 648 -9.24 3.65 -10.46
C PRO A 648 -8.83 2.35 -11.16
N LYS A 649 -7.51 2.07 -11.28
CA LYS A 649 -7.04 0.83 -11.90
C LYS A 649 -7.51 -0.41 -11.14
N LEU A 650 -7.48 -0.37 -9.81
CA LEU A 650 -7.96 -1.46 -8.96
C LEU A 650 -9.46 -1.70 -9.17
N LEU A 651 -10.28 -0.66 -9.01
CA LEU A 651 -11.74 -0.76 -9.12
C LEU A 651 -12.19 -1.13 -10.53
N THR A 652 -11.70 -0.45 -11.57
CA THR A 652 -12.09 -0.75 -12.96
C THR A 652 -11.73 -2.19 -13.35
N SER A 653 -10.57 -2.69 -12.94
CA SER A 653 -10.20 -4.08 -13.20
C SER A 653 -11.10 -5.08 -12.45
N GLY A 654 -11.50 -4.74 -11.21
CA GLY A 654 -12.43 -5.54 -10.42
C GLY A 654 -13.83 -5.59 -11.04
N HIS A 655 -14.39 -4.45 -11.44
CA HIS A 655 -15.70 -4.39 -12.09
C HIS A 655 -15.73 -5.16 -13.41
N ARG A 656 -14.71 -5.00 -14.26
CA ARG A 656 -14.60 -5.80 -15.50
C ARG A 656 -14.56 -7.30 -15.22
N LEU A 657 -13.81 -7.72 -14.20
CA LEU A 657 -13.78 -9.13 -13.79
C LEU A 657 -15.16 -9.61 -13.33
N THR A 658 -15.89 -8.80 -12.58
CA THR A 658 -17.27 -9.10 -12.15
C THR A 658 -18.21 -9.23 -13.34
N GLU A 659 -18.18 -8.31 -14.30
CA GLU A 659 -18.99 -8.37 -15.51
C GLU A 659 -18.76 -9.68 -16.29
N VAL A 660 -17.50 -10.10 -16.45
CA VAL A 660 -17.19 -11.35 -17.15
C VAL A 660 -17.66 -12.57 -16.34
N ASN A 661 -17.45 -12.59 -15.02
CA ASN A 661 -17.96 -13.66 -14.15
C ASN A 661 -19.49 -13.80 -14.26
N ILE A 662 -20.23 -12.68 -14.21
CA ILE A 662 -21.69 -12.67 -14.35
C ILE A 662 -22.11 -13.19 -15.74
N ARG A 663 -21.45 -12.76 -16.82
CA ARG A 663 -21.73 -13.29 -18.17
C ARG A 663 -21.53 -14.80 -18.29
N LEU A 664 -20.52 -15.36 -17.62
CA LEU A 664 -20.30 -16.80 -17.61
C LEU A 664 -21.41 -17.54 -16.85
N LEU A 665 -21.91 -16.97 -15.75
CA LEU A 665 -23.02 -17.56 -14.98
C LEU A 665 -24.36 -17.52 -15.72
N HIS A 666 -24.62 -16.51 -16.56
CA HIS A 666 -25.84 -16.48 -17.37
C HIS A 666 -25.93 -17.62 -18.39
N GLN A 667 -24.81 -18.27 -18.73
CA GLN A 667 -24.80 -19.41 -19.64
C GLN A 667 -25.33 -20.72 -19.00
N SER A 668 -25.62 -20.73 -17.69
CA SER A 668 -26.06 -21.93 -16.95
C SER A 668 -27.51 -21.88 -16.44
N ASP A 669 -28.45 -21.31 -17.19
CA ASP A 669 -29.88 -21.19 -16.84
C ASP A 669 -30.14 -20.59 -15.43
N LEU A 670 -29.26 -19.69 -15.00
CA LEU A 670 -29.43 -18.92 -13.76
C LEU A 670 -30.28 -17.67 -14.04
N GLU A 671 -31.59 -17.88 -14.26
CA GLU A 671 -32.58 -16.82 -14.53
C GLU A 671 -32.64 -15.76 -13.39
N SER A 672 -32.17 -16.10 -12.18
CA SER A 672 -32.25 -15.22 -11.00
C SER A 672 -31.12 -14.18 -10.84
N LEU A 673 -30.21 -14.05 -11.81
CA LEU A 673 -29.08 -13.11 -11.73
C LEU A 673 -29.40 -11.71 -12.28
N GLU A 674 -30.55 -11.50 -12.91
CA GLU A 674 -30.93 -10.20 -13.48
C GLU A 674 -31.15 -9.10 -12.41
N ASP A 675 -31.51 -9.49 -11.18
CA ASP A 675 -31.77 -8.58 -10.04
C ASP A 675 -30.56 -8.38 -9.11
N LEU A 676 -29.35 -8.73 -9.56
CA LEU A 676 -28.12 -8.62 -8.76
C LEU A 676 -27.73 -7.16 -8.48
N ASP A 677 -27.75 -6.76 -7.20
CA ASP A 677 -27.17 -5.49 -6.77
C ASP A 677 -25.63 -5.58 -6.68
N THR A 678 -24.97 -5.28 -7.80
CA THR A 678 -23.52 -5.11 -7.89
C THR A 678 -23.04 -3.73 -7.44
N SER A 679 -23.97 -2.82 -7.11
CA SER A 679 -23.71 -1.47 -6.60
C SER A 679 -23.75 -1.37 -5.08
N PHE A 680 -23.84 -2.51 -4.40
CA PHE A 680 -23.89 -2.63 -2.95
C PHE A 680 -22.84 -1.76 -2.26
N GLN A 681 -23.30 -0.80 -1.45
CA GLN A 681 -22.50 0.12 -0.64
C GLN A 681 -21.21 0.57 -1.33
N ALA A 682 -21.35 1.41 -2.36
CA ALA A 682 -20.22 2.01 -3.08
C ALA A 682 -19.20 2.67 -2.13
N GLU A 683 -19.66 3.23 -1.01
CA GLU A 683 -18.83 3.77 0.06
C GLU A 683 -17.90 2.72 0.71
N SER A 684 -18.39 1.51 0.95
CA SER A 684 -17.61 0.39 1.52
C SER A 684 -16.58 -0.12 0.51
N LEU A 685 -16.95 -0.25 -0.76
CA LEU A 685 -16.04 -0.66 -1.83
C LEU A 685 -14.93 0.38 -2.04
N LEU A 686 -15.26 1.67 -1.99
CA LEU A 686 -14.29 2.76 -2.10
C LEU A 686 -13.34 2.78 -0.90
N CYS A 687 -13.85 2.60 0.32
CA CYS A 687 -13.03 2.48 1.52
C CYS A 687 -12.04 1.30 1.41
N TRP A 688 -12.54 0.11 1.03
CA TRP A 688 -11.69 -1.06 0.76
C TRP A 688 -10.61 -0.74 -0.27
N ALA A 689 -10.95 -0.11 -1.39
CA ALA A 689 -10.00 0.21 -2.44
C ALA A 689 -8.93 1.22 -2.00
N LYS A 690 -9.31 2.26 -1.23
CA LYS A 690 -8.37 3.22 -0.63
C LYS A 690 -7.38 2.49 0.31
N MET A 691 -7.88 1.64 1.21
CA MET A 691 -7.01 0.85 2.12
C MET A 691 -6.13 -0.16 1.38
N ALA A 692 -6.68 -0.87 0.39
CA ALA A 692 -5.95 -1.85 -0.41
C ALA A 692 -4.78 -1.23 -1.19
N VAL A 693 -5.01 -0.07 -1.83
CA VAL A 693 -3.97 0.68 -2.54
C VAL A 693 -2.86 1.16 -1.60
N ARG A 694 -3.23 1.64 -0.42
CA ARG A 694 -2.30 2.04 0.64
C ARG A 694 -1.43 0.86 1.10
N VAL A 695 -2.04 -0.30 1.34
CA VAL A 695 -1.33 -1.54 1.68
C VAL A 695 -0.41 -1.99 0.54
N ASN A 696 -0.86 -1.94 -0.72
CA ASN A 696 -0.04 -2.32 -1.86
C ASN A 696 1.20 -1.42 -2.00
N ALA A 697 1.06 -0.11 -1.80
CA ALA A 697 2.19 0.82 -1.83
C ALA A 697 3.20 0.52 -0.72
N TYR A 698 2.71 0.19 0.49
CA TYR A 698 3.55 -0.26 1.58
C TYR A 698 4.29 -1.56 1.27
N MET A 699 3.61 -2.57 0.73
CA MET A 699 4.25 -3.85 0.40
C MET A 699 5.29 -3.72 -0.72
N LEU A 700 5.12 -2.79 -1.65
CA LEU A 700 6.12 -2.52 -2.70
C LEU A 700 7.39 -1.82 -2.18
N ASN A 701 7.33 -1.17 -1.02
CA ASN A 701 8.49 -0.50 -0.39
C ASN A 701 8.60 -0.92 1.08
N TYR A 702 8.52 -2.23 1.35
CA TYR A 702 8.23 -2.77 2.68
C TYR A 702 9.21 -2.30 3.76
N ARG A 703 10.51 -2.56 3.56
CA ARG A 703 11.58 -2.09 4.45
C ARG A 703 11.53 -0.59 4.66
N GLN A 704 11.51 0.18 3.57
CA GLN A 704 11.54 1.65 3.63
C GLN A 704 10.32 2.22 4.36
N SER A 705 9.15 1.59 4.20
CA SER A 705 7.91 1.98 4.86
C SER A 705 7.98 1.73 6.37
N ILE A 706 8.54 0.60 6.82
CA ILE A 706 8.74 0.33 8.25
C ILE A 706 9.68 1.38 8.87
N LEU A 707 10.83 1.63 8.23
CA LEU A 707 11.80 2.60 8.72
C LEU A 707 11.21 4.02 8.74
N GLY A 708 10.47 4.41 7.69
CA GLY A 708 9.79 5.69 7.63
C GLY A 708 8.75 5.89 8.73
N ILE A 709 7.96 4.85 9.06
CA ILE A 709 7.00 4.89 10.18
C ILE A 709 7.73 5.10 11.51
N LEU A 710 8.78 4.31 11.78
CA LEU A 710 9.54 4.44 13.03
C LEU A 710 10.20 5.82 13.18
N GLN A 711 10.72 6.39 12.08
CA GLN A 711 11.23 7.76 12.05
C GLN A 711 10.13 8.80 12.31
N ALA A 712 8.96 8.64 11.68
CA ALA A 712 7.82 9.55 11.87
C ALA A 712 7.32 9.54 13.33
N GLU A 713 7.38 8.37 13.98
CA GLU A 713 7.11 8.18 15.42
C GLU A 713 8.20 8.77 16.35
N GLY A 714 9.28 9.33 15.79
CA GLY A 714 10.35 10.00 16.54
C GLY A 714 11.48 9.07 16.99
N HIS A 715 11.55 7.84 16.46
CA HIS A 715 12.59 6.88 16.81
C HIS A 715 13.86 7.05 15.97
N ARG A 716 15.00 6.61 16.52
CA ARG A 716 16.32 6.79 15.91
C ARG A 716 16.74 5.54 15.19
N ILE A 717 17.02 5.65 13.90
CA ILE A 717 17.47 4.53 13.06
C ILE A 717 18.97 4.65 12.83
N LYS A 718 19.69 3.56 13.06
CA LYS A 718 21.10 3.39 12.76
C LYS A 718 21.28 2.16 11.88
N GLU A 719 22.00 2.30 10.78
CA GLU A 719 22.40 1.15 9.95
C GLU A 719 23.44 0.32 10.69
N ARG A 720 23.30 -1.01 10.64
CA ARG A 720 24.30 -1.94 11.17
C ARG A 720 25.35 -2.19 10.08
N ASN A 721 26.38 -1.34 10.02
CA ASN A 721 27.47 -1.41 9.03
C ASN A 721 28.07 -2.82 8.89
N GLN A 722 28.46 -3.19 7.67
CA GLN A 722 29.13 -4.45 7.32
C GLN A 722 30.60 -4.52 7.78
N GLU A 723 31.12 -3.49 8.45
CA GLU A 723 32.55 -3.31 8.75
C GLU A 723 33.13 -4.25 9.84
N GLU A 724 32.29 -5.02 10.54
CA GLU A 724 32.75 -6.17 11.32
C GLU A 724 32.48 -7.44 10.51
N GLU A 725 33.45 -7.85 9.68
CA GLU A 725 33.47 -9.17 9.03
C GLU A 725 33.53 -10.27 10.11
N LEU A 726 32.37 -10.65 10.62
CA LEU A 726 32.17 -11.99 11.14
C LEU A 726 31.91 -12.89 9.93
N GLU A 727 32.67 -13.97 9.78
CA GLU A 727 32.35 -15.04 8.84
C GLU A 727 30.87 -15.44 9.03
N ILE A 728 30.03 -15.07 8.05
CA ILE A 728 28.65 -15.56 8.00
C ILE A 728 28.75 -17.05 7.73
N THR A 729 28.71 -17.87 8.77
CA THR A 729 28.82 -19.31 8.65
C THR A 729 27.52 -19.89 8.07
N ASN A 730 27.60 -20.50 6.88
CA ASN A 730 26.49 -21.24 6.26
C ASN A 730 25.91 -22.32 7.22
N GLN A 731 26.72 -22.80 8.17
CA GLN A 731 26.36 -23.75 9.22
C GLN A 731 25.11 -23.36 10.02
N LEU A 732 24.86 -22.07 10.32
CA LEU A 732 23.64 -21.66 11.02
C LEU A 732 22.39 -22.02 10.20
N THR A 733 22.43 -21.69 8.91
CA THR A 733 21.27 -21.83 8.02
C THR A 733 20.98 -23.31 7.78
N GLU A 734 22.02 -24.11 7.57
CA GLU A 734 21.93 -25.57 7.45
C GLU A 734 21.32 -26.19 8.72
N ALA A 735 21.78 -25.80 9.92
CA ALA A 735 21.24 -26.31 11.18
C ALA A 735 19.75 -25.95 11.40
N ILE A 736 19.33 -24.75 10.98
CA ILE A 736 17.93 -24.32 11.04
C ILE A 736 17.07 -25.10 10.04
N GLU A 737 17.58 -25.32 8.83
CA GLU A 737 16.90 -26.11 7.79
C GLU A 737 16.70 -27.57 8.21
N GLU A 738 17.72 -28.20 8.79
CA GLU A 738 17.63 -29.57 9.31
C GLU A 738 16.56 -29.71 10.41
N ILE A 739 16.51 -28.77 11.36
CA ILE A 739 15.50 -28.77 12.44
C ILE A 739 14.10 -28.56 11.86
N MET A 740 13.96 -27.62 10.93
CA MET A 740 12.70 -27.34 10.25
C MET A 740 12.19 -28.59 9.52
N GLU A 741 13.04 -29.25 8.71
CA GLU A 741 12.67 -30.46 7.98
C GLU A 741 12.30 -31.60 8.92
N HIS A 742 13.05 -31.80 10.00
CA HIS A 742 12.75 -32.83 10.99
C HIS A 742 11.39 -32.60 11.66
N ASN A 743 11.16 -31.38 12.17
CA ASN A 743 9.89 -31.01 12.81
C ASN A 743 8.71 -31.16 11.83
N TYR A 744 8.90 -30.75 10.58
CA TYR A 744 7.87 -30.83 9.55
C TYR A 744 7.51 -32.27 9.21
N ARG A 745 8.50 -33.15 8.97
CA ARG A 745 8.27 -34.58 8.70
C ARG A 745 7.53 -35.25 9.86
N SER A 746 7.95 -34.99 11.10
CA SER A 746 7.28 -35.54 12.29
C SER A 746 5.82 -35.10 12.42
N GLU A 747 5.48 -33.86 12.05
CA GLU A 747 4.09 -33.40 12.08
C GLU A 747 3.26 -34.05 10.97
N CYS A 748 3.80 -34.19 9.76
CA CYS A 748 3.12 -34.88 8.67
C CYS A 748 2.78 -36.34 9.05
N ASP A 749 3.71 -37.04 9.70
CA ASP A 749 3.49 -38.39 10.23
C ASP A 749 2.42 -38.39 11.32
N ALA A 750 2.44 -37.42 12.23
CA ALA A 750 1.46 -37.32 13.31
C ALA A 750 0.05 -37.00 12.81
N ILE A 751 -0.10 -36.19 11.75
CA ILE A 751 -1.39 -35.89 11.11
C ILE A 751 -1.91 -37.14 10.40
N ALA A 752 -1.09 -37.84 9.61
CA ALA A 752 -1.51 -39.04 8.90
C ALA A 752 -1.97 -40.15 9.85
N ASN A 753 -1.27 -40.31 10.98
CA ASN A 753 -1.59 -41.29 12.02
C ASN A 753 -2.66 -40.82 13.02
N ALA A 754 -3.24 -39.63 12.86
CA ALA A 754 -4.29 -39.14 13.75
C ALA A 754 -5.57 -40.01 13.65
N ALA A 755 -6.36 -40.01 14.72
CA ALA A 755 -7.63 -40.75 14.76
C ALA A 755 -8.61 -40.25 13.69
N GLU A 756 -9.40 -41.17 13.15
CA GLU A 756 -10.49 -40.84 12.23
C GLU A 756 -11.73 -40.46 13.03
N ILE A 757 -12.49 -39.49 12.50
CA ILE A 757 -13.72 -38.99 13.12
C ILE A 757 -14.84 -38.89 12.09
N THR A 758 -16.07 -39.00 12.59
CA THR A 758 -17.30 -38.80 11.83
C THR A 758 -17.57 -37.32 11.55
N GLU A 759 -18.49 -37.03 10.62
CA GLU A 759 -18.88 -35.65 10.31
C GLU A 759 -19.54 -34.93 11.50
N SER A 760 -20.32 -35.63 12.31
CA SER A 760 -20.94 -35.07 13.53
C SER A 760 -19.88 -34.70 14.57
N GLU A 761 -18.91 -35.58 14.82
CA GLU A 761 -17.77 -35.31 15.70
C GLU A 761 -16.93 -34.14 15.20
N CYS A 762 -16.68 -34.08 13.88
CA CYS A 762 -15.96 -32.96 13.26
C CYS A 762 -16.70 -31.63 13.46
N ARG A 763 -18.03 -31.61 13.26
CA ARG A 763 -18.85 -30.41 13.48
C ARG A 763 -18.81 -29.95 14.94
N LEU A 764 -18.86 -30.88 15.89
CA LEU A 764 -18.71 -30.56 17.33
C LEU A 764 -17.33 -29.99 17.63
N LEU A 765 -16.28 -30.63 17.13
CA LEU A 765 -14.91 -30.22 17.36
C LEU A 765 -14.59 -28.86 16.70
N LYS A 766 -15.08 -28.59 15.49
CA LYS A 766 -14.93 -27.28 14.83
C LYS A 766 -15.55 -26.15 15.66
N LYS A 767 -16.71 -26.39 16.29
CA LYS A 767 -17.39 -25.42 17.18
C LYS A 767 -16.66 -25.16 18.50
N GLN A 768 -15.77 -26.06 18.93
CA GLN A 768 -15.00 -25.89 20.16
C GLN A 768 -14.01 -24.72 20.03
N LEU A 769 -14.01 -23.80 20.99
CA LEU A 769 -13.16 -22.60 20.95
C LEU A 769 -11.67 -22.90 21.15
N VAL A 770 -11.35 -23.92 21.95
CA VAL A 770 -9.98 -24.30 22.33
C VAL A 770 -9.71 -25.73 21.87
N LYS A 771 -8.61 -25.96 21.17
CA LYS A 771 -8.26 -27.27 20.61
C LYS A 771 -6.82 -27.63 20.96
N SER A 772 -6.63 -28.82 21.51
CA SER A 772 -5.33 -29.45 21.73
C SER A 772 -4.63 -29.79 20.41
N VAL A 773 -3.31 -30.01 20.46
CA VAL A 773 -2.52 -30.46 19.29
C VAL A 773 -3.12 -31.71 18.65
N LYS A 774 -3.56 -32.69 19.47
CA LYS A 774 -4.18 -33.93 18.99
C LYS A 774 -5.47 -33.67 18.23
N GLU A 775 -6.35 -32.83 18.77
CA GLU A 775 -7.62 -32.47 18.12
C GLU A 775 -7.40 -31.71 16.81
N ARG A 776 -6.40 -30.83 16.73
CA ARG A 776 -6.06 -30.13 15.48
C ARG A 776 -5.55 -31.08 14.41
N ARG A 777 -4.71 -32.06 14.77
CA ARG A 777 -4.25 -33.11 13.85
C ARG A 777 -5.41 -33.95 13.33
N ILE A 778 -6.36 -34.32 14.19
CA ILE A 778 -7.59 -35.03 13.81
C ILE A 778 -8.41 -34.21 12.80
N LEU A 779 -8.66 -32.92 13.08
CA LEU A 779 -9.38 -32.05 12.14
C LEU A 779 -8.65 -31.89 10.82
N ARG A 780 -7.32 -31.70 10.86
CA ARG A 780 -6.50 -31.57 9.65
C ARG A 780 -6.57 -32.83 8.80
N LYS A 781 -6.50 -34.02 9.41
CA LYS A 781 -6.69 -35.31 8.72
C LYS A 781 -8.08 -35.40 8.09
N TYR A 782 -9.13 -35.08 8.84
CA TYR A 782 -10.51 -35.08 8.32
C TYR A 782 -10.68 -34.12 7.13
N ASP A 783 -10.19 -32.88 7.24
CA ASP A 783 -10.30 -31.88 6.17
C ASP A 783 -9.55 -32.31 4.91
N LEU A 784 -8.36 -32.91 5.05
CA LEU A 784 -7.61 -33.49 3.93
C LEU A 784 -8.37 -34.63 3.27
N TYR A 785 -8.91 -35.56 4.06
CA TYR A 785 -9.73 -36.67 3.54
C TYR A 785 -10.97 -36.15 2.80
N LYS A 786 -11.70 -35.20 3.38
CA LYS A 786 -12.91 -34.60 2.76
C LYS A 786 -12.53 -33.94 1.42
N ARG A 787 -11.44 -33.17 1.40
CA ARG A 787 -10.93 -32.42 0.24
C ARG A 787 -10.50 -33.32 -0.91
N TYR A 788 -9.72 -34.36 -0.65
CA TYR A 788 -9.10 -35.17 -1.70
C TYR A 788 -9.82 -36.50 -1.98
N GLY A 789 -10.62 -37.01 -1.03
CA GLY A 789 -11.33 -38.29 -1.18
C GLY A 789 -10.43 -39.53 -1.17
N ILE A 790 -9.16 -39.40 -0.77
CA ILE A 790 -8.17 -40.49 -0.73
C ILE A 790 -7.56 -40.62 0.67
N PRO A 791 -6.95 -41.78 1.02
CA PRO A 791 -6.32 -41.97 2.32
C PRO A 791 -5.26 -40.90 2.64
N VAL A 792 -5.29 -40.39 3.87
CA VAL A 792 -4.36 -39.35 4.31
C VAL A 792 -3.03 -39.96 4.69
N THR A 793 -2.02 -39.72 3.86
CA THR A 793 -0.62 -40.12 4.08
C THR A 793 0.25 -38.91 4.41
N PRO A 794 1.45 -39.09 5.00
CA PRO A 794 2.37 -37.98 5.23
C PRO A 794 2.69 -37.21 3.95
N GLN A 795 2.82 -37.93 2.83
CA GLN A 795 3.05 -37.34 1.51
C GLN A 795 1.87 -36.48 1.03
N LEU A 796 0.63 -36.85 1.36
CA LEU A 796 -0.54 -36.01 1.04
C LEU A 796 -0.53 -34.70 1.82
N VAL A 797 -0.16 -34.73 3.10
CA VAL A 797 -0.01 -33.52 3.93
C VAL A 797 1.01 -32.58 3.29
N ILE A 798 2.18 -33.12 2.90
CA ILE A 798 3.24 -32.35 2.25
C ILE A 798 2.76 -31.69 0.95
N LYS A 799 2.08 -32.45 0.09
CA LYS A 799 1.51 -31.94 -1.16
C LYS A 799 0.51 -30.81 -0.89
N ASP A 800 -0.42 -30.99 0.05
CA ASP A 800 -1.43 -29.97 0.37
C ASP A 800 -0.78 -28.65 0.84
N ASP A 801 0.19 -28.73 1.75
CA ASP A 801 0.90 -27.56 2.27
C ASP A 801 1.71 -26.82 1.19
N GLN A 802 2.14 -27.54 0.15
CA GLN A 802 2.84 -26.99 -1.03
C GLN A 802 1.89 -26.41 -2.09
N GLY A 803 0.58 -26.41 -1.84
CA GLY A 803 -0.42 -25.79 -2.73
C GLY A 803 -1.04 -26.74 -3.75
N TRP A 804 -0.83 -28.05 -3.63
CA TRP A 804 -1.33 -29.06 -4.58
C TRP A 804 -2.84 -28.95 -4.84
N TYR A 805 -3.64 -28.63 -3.82
CA TYR A 805 -5.09 -28.43 -3.98
C TYR A 805 -5.45 -27.41 -5.06
N GLN A 806 -4.75 -26.27 -5.12
CA GLN A 806 -5.03 -25.23 -6.10
C GLN A 806 -4.67 -25.70 -7.51
N GLU A 807 -3.55 -26.42 -7.66
CA GLU A 807 -3.14 -27.02 -8.93
C GLU A 807 -4.16 -28.03 -9.44
N LEU A 808 -4.62 -28.93 -8.55
CA LEU A 808 -5.64 -29.93 -8.88
C LEU A 808 -6.95 -29.27 -9.28
N ARG A 809 -7.40 -28.28 -8.51
CA ARG A 809 -8.66 -27.57 -8.75
C ARG A 809 -8.68 -26.92 -10.13
N LEU A 810 -7.63 -26.18 -10.49
CA LEU A 810 -7.52 -25.57 -11.81
C LEU A 810 -7.41 -26.62 -12.92
N HIS A 811 -6.60 -27.67 -12.73
CA HIS A 811 -6.41 -28.70 -13.75
C HIS A 811 -7.67 -29.54 -13.98
N TYR A 812 -8.40 -29.91 -12.93
CA TYR A 812 -9.65 -30.64 -12.99
C TYR A 812 -10.69 -29.87 -13.80
N PHE A 813 -10.96 -28.61 -13.44
CA PHE A 813 -11.95 -27.78 -14.12
C PHE A 813 -11.49 -27.31 -15.51
N LEU A 814 -10.20 -27.40 -15.84
CA LEU A 814 -9.71 -27.18 -17.21
C LEU A 814 -9.91 -28.42 -18.10
N THR A 815 -10.04 -29.61 -17.51
CA THR A 815 -10.05 -30.89 -18.23
C THR A 815 -11.31 -31.69 -17.95
N ILE A 816 -11.23 -32.79 -17.21
CA ILE A 816 -12.32 -33.76 -17.04
C ILE A 816 -13.54 -33.18 -16.30
N GLY A 817 -13.34 -32.20 -15.42
CA GLY A 817 -14.38 -31.53 -14.64
C GLY A 817 -14.98 -30.32 -15.34
N ARG A 818 -14.53 -30.00 -16.56
CA ARG A 818 -14.86 -28.75 -17.25
C ARG A 818 -16.37 -28.51 -17.44
N GLN A 819 -17.12 -29.58 -17.65
CA GLN A 819 -18.57 -29.52 -17.81
C GLN A 819 -19.31 -29.08 -16.52
N PHE A 820 -18.73 -29.35 -15.35
CA PHE A 820 -19.32 -29.02 -14.04
C PHE A 820 -18.85 -27.67 -13.46
N LEU A 821 -17.95 -26.97 -14.16
CA LEU A 821 -17.40 -25.69 -13.71
C LEU A 821 -18.49 -24.63 -13.54
N CYS A 822 -19.45 -24.57 -14.47
CA CYS A 822 -20.52 -23.59 -14.42
C CYS A 822 -21.43 -23.84 -13.20
N ASP A 823 -21.79 -25.11 -12.96
CA ASP A 823 -22.59 -25.51 -11.79
C ASP A 823 -21.89 -25.15 -10.48
N ARG A 824 -20.57 -25.37 -10.39
CA ARG A 824 -19.75 -25.01 -9.24
C ARG A 824 -19.76 -23.50 -8.98
N ASP A 825 -19.50 -22.69 -10.01
CA ASP A 825 -19.49 -21.23 -9.89
C ASP A 825 -20.88 -20.70 -9.53
N ALA A 826 -21.93 -21.28 -10.11
CA ALA A 826 -23.34 -21.02 -9.82
C ALA A 826 -23.74 -21.32 -8.38
N LEU A 827 -23.32 -22.46 -7.82
CA LEU A 827 -23.59 -22.83 -6.42
C LEU A 827 -22.99 -21.80 -5.44
N ILE A 828 -21.77 -21.35 -5.72
CA ILE A 828 -21.04 -20.42 -4.86
C ILE A 828 -21.59 -19.01 -4.99
N ALA A 829 -21.91 -18.58 -6.21
CA ALA A 829 -22.60 -17.32 -6.44
C ALA A 829 -23.92 -17.28 -5.66
N ARG A 830 -24.76 -18.31 -5.77
CA ARG A 830 -26.03 -18.42 -5.02
C ARG A 830 -25.82 -18.31 -3.52
N LYS A 831 -24.88 -19.05 -2.94
CA LYS A 831 -24.60 -18.99 -1.49
C LYS A 831 -24.18 -17.58 -1.04
N LEU A 832 -23.36 -16.88 -1.83
CA LEU A 832 -22.98 -15.50 -1.54
C LEU A 832 -24.19 -14.55 -1.62
N ILE A 833 -25.02 -14.69 -2.65
CA ILE A 833 -26.23 -13.87 -2.86
C ILE A 833 -27.23 -14.08 -1.72
N GLU A 834 -27.50 -15.34 -1.34
CA GLU A 834 -28.39 -15.71 -0.24
C GLU A 834 -27.88 -15.12 1.08
N SER A 835 -26.59 -15.29 1.39
CA SER A 835 -25.97 -14.73 2.60
C SER A 835 -25.98 -13.19 2.62
N GLY A 836 -25.95 -12.56 1.45
CA GLY A 836 -25.99 -11.10 1.27
C GLY A 836 -27.39 -10.51 1.12
N HIS A 837 -28.43 -11.33 1.13
CA HIS A 837 -29.82 -10.94 0.83
C HIS A 837 -29.92 -10.16 -0.49
N GLY A 838 -29.41 -10.73 -1.59
CA GLY A 838 -29.46 -10.14 -2.94
C GLY A 838 -28.28 -9.23 -3.30
N SER A 839 -27.47 -8.82 -2.32
CA SER A 839 -26.32 -7.93 -2.53
C SER A 839 -25.00 -8.70 -2.56
N LEU A 840 -24.04 -8.24 -3.37
CA LEU A 840 -22.70 -8.84 -3.48
C LEU A 840 -21.58 -7.86 -3.13
N PHE A 841 -20.62 -8.32 -2.34
CA PHE A 841 -19.35 -7.62 -2.19
C PHE A 841 -18.36 -8.09 -3.26
N ILE A 842 -18.07 -7.22 -4.23
CA ILE A 842 -17.30 -7.53 -5.45
C ILE A 842 -15.97 -8.29 -5.20
N PRO A 843 -15.12 -7.89 -4.24
CA PRO A 843 -13.87 -8.60 -3.96
C PRO A 843 -14.07 -10.07 -3.54
N ASP A 844 -15.10 -10.36 -2.74
CA ASP A 844 -15.38 -11.71 -2.27
C ASP A 844 -15.91 -12.58 -3.42
N PHE A 845 -16.82 -12.03 -4.23
CA PHE A 845 -17.37 -12.70 -5.41
C PHE A 845 -16.29 -13.02 -6.45
N ASN A 846 -15.49 -12.03 -6.85
CA ASN A 846 -14.46 -12.24 -7.87
C ASN A 846 -13.39 -13.25 -7.45
N SER A 847 -13.02 -13.26 -6.16
CA SER A 847 -12.02 -14.21 -5.65
C SER A 847 -12.56 -15.63 -5.48
N SER A 848 -13.88 -15.82 -5.51
CA SER A 848 -14.49 -17.15 -5.37
C SER A 848 -14.73 -17.87 -6.67
N GLN A 849 -14.83 -17.18 -7.82
CA GLN A 849 -15.13 -17.76 -9.13
C GLN A 849 -13.90 -18.36 -9.83
N LEU A 850 -14.11 -19.37 -10.67
CA LEU A 850 -13.06 -20.01 -11.48
C LEU A 850 -13.24 -19.84 -13.00
N GLY A 851 -14.44 -19.55 -13.47
CA GLY A 851 -14.78 -19.49 -14.88
C GLY A 851 -13.81 -18.62 -15.69
N VAL A 852 -13.48 -17.43 -15.19
CA VAL A 852 -12.62 -16.49 -15.91
C VAL A 852 -11.15 -16.94 -15.96
N ILE A 853 -10.63 -17.57 -14.89
CA ILE A 853 -9.25 -18.10 -14.91
C ILE A 853 -9.15 -19.31 -15.84
N ILE A 854 -10.13 -20.23 -15.80
CA ILE A 854 -10.18 -21.37 -16.72
C ILE A 854 -10.31 -20.89 -18.17
N GLY A 855 -11.25 -19.98 -18.45
CA GLY A 855 -11.41 -19.40 -19.78
C GLY A 855 -10.17 -18.67 -20.29
N THR A 856 -9.39 -18.06 -19.39
CA THR A 856 -8.08 -17.47 -19.76
C THR A 856 -7.07 -18.54 -20.18
N LEU A 857 -7.00 -19.67 -19.45
CA LEU A 857 -6.13 -20.79 -19.82
C LEU A 857 -6.54 -21.42 -21.17
N GLU A 858 -7.84 -21.53 -21.42
CA GLU A 858 -8.40 -22.00 -22.70
C GLU A 858 -8.02 -21.08 -23.86
N LEU A 859 -8.20 -19.76 -23.68
CA LEU A 859 -7.87 -18.75 -24.69
C LEU A 859 -6.37 -18.71 -25.02
N LEU A 860 -5.52 -19.01 -24.05
CA LEU A 860 -4.06 -19.14 -24.24
C LEU A 860 -3.63 -20.50 -24.80
N GLY A 861 -4.58 -21.40 -25.12
CA GLY A 861 -4.29 -22.68 -25.75
C GLY A 861 -3.65 -23.72 -24.82
N ILE A 862 -3.71 -23.53 -23.50
CA ILE A 862 -3.12 -24.46 -22.53
C ILE A 862 -3.69 -25.88 -22.66
N PRO A 863 -5.02 -26.11 -22.80
CA PRO A 863 -5.56 -27.46 -22.99
C PRO A 863 -4.98 -28.20 -24.21
N VAL A 864 -4.76 -27.48 -25.33
CA VAL A 864 -4.18 -28.06 -26.56
C VAL A 864 -2.75 -28.53 -26.32
N LEU A 865 -1.99 -27.77 -25.54
CA LEU A 865 -0.63 -28.14 -25.14
C LEU A 865 -0.63 -29.36 -24.22
N LEU A 866 -1.56 -29.44 -23.25
CA LEU A 866 -1.68 -30.58 -22.34
C LEU A 866 -2.09 -31.87 -23.07
N ALA A 867 -2.92 -31.77 -24.11
CA ALA A 867 -3.33 -32.91 -24.93
C ALA A 867 -2.20 -33.47 -25.81
N ASN A 868 -1.11 -32.71 -26.02
CA ASN A 868 0.03 -33.10 -26.87
C ASN A 868 1.36 -33.00 -26.09
N PRO A 869 1.56 -33.79 -25.02
CA PRO A 869 2.74 -33.67 -24.16
C PRO A 869 4.05 -34.00 -24.89
N GLU A 870 4.02 -34.81 -25.95
CA GLU A 870 5.18 -35.15 -26.79
C GLU A 870 5.60 -34.05 -27.76
N ARG A 871 4.85 -32.95 -27.84
CA ARG A 871 5.17 -31.83 -28.72
C ARG A 871 6.45 -31.14 -28.25
N GLU A 872 7.41 -31.04 -29.17
CA GLU A 872 8.58 -30.19 -29.01
C GLU A 872 8.20 -28.71 -29.20
N LEU A 873 8.58 -27.87 -28.22
CA LEU A 873 8.25 -26.45 -28.15
C LEU A 873 9.51 -25.59 -28.19
N ASN A 874 9.48 -24.53 -28.97
CA ASN A 874 10.52 -23.51 -28.98
C ASN A 874 9.92 -22.09 -29.04
N ASN A 875 10.71 -21.06 -28.71
CA ASN A 875 10.19 -19.69 -28.70
C ASN A 875 9.77 -19.17 -30.09
N HIS A 876 10.09 -19.83 -31.20
CA HIS A 876 9.75 -19.37 -32.55
C HIS A 876 8.51 -20.06 -33.15
N ASP A 877 7.88 -20.97 -32.40
CA ASP A 877 6.64 -21.60 -32.85
C ASP A 877 5.54 -20.55 -33.08
N ALA A 878 4.92 -20.60 -34.25
CA ALA A 878 4.03 -19.54 -34.71
C ALA A 878 2.77 -19.38 -33.84
N ASP A 879 2.24 -20.48 -33.31
CA ASP A 879 1.12 -20.47 -32.38
C ASP A 879 1.52 -19.92 -31.00
N LEU A 880 2.72 -20.24 -30.52
CA LEU A 880 3.23 -19.70 -29.25
C LEU A 880 3.54 -18.21 -29.32
N GLN A 881 4.00 -17.73 -30.49
CA GLN A 881 4.16 -16.30 -30.75
C GLN A 881 2.82 -15.57 -30.70
N LYS A 882 1.78 -16.10 -31.36
CA LYS A 882 0.41 -15.54 -31.30
C LYS A 882 -0.14 -15.53 -29.87
N MET A 883 0.05 -16.62 -29.12
CA MET A 883 -0.34 -16.68 -27.71
C MET A 883 0.39 -15.62 -26.88
N ALA A 884 1.69 -15.44 -27.10
CA ALA A 884 2.48 -14.43 -26.40
C ALA A 884 2.02 -13.00 -26.73
N GLU A 885 1.69 -12.70 -27.98
CA GLU A 885 1.12 -11.41 -28.39
C GLU A 885 -0.19 -11.12 -27.65
N ILE A 886 -1.09 -12.11 -27.59
CA ILE A 886 -2.36 -12.01 -26.84
C ILE A 886 -2.09 -11.79 -25.36
N ALA A 887 -1.19 -12.56 -24.76
CA ALA A 887 -0.90 -12.48 -23.33
C ALA A 887 -0.24 -11.16 -22.94
N ILE A 888 0.71 -10.66 -23.73
CA ILE A 888 1.39 -9.38 -23.49
C ILE A 888 0.41 -8.21 -23.65
N LYS A 889 -0.44 -8.25 -24.68
CA LYS A 889 -1.48 -7.24 -24.93
C LYS A 889 -2.48 -7.12 -23.76
N ASN A 890 -2.79 -8.24 -23.11
CA ASN A 890 -3.79 -8.32 -22.02
C ASN A 890 -3.15 -8.59 -20.64
N ARG A 891 -1.87 -8.23 -20.44
CA ARG A 891 -1.11 -8.58 -19.23
C ARG A 891 -1.74 -8.07 -17.93
N ASN A 892 -2.44 -6.93 -17.95
CA ASN A 892 -3.01 -6.32 -16.75
C ASN A 892 -4.26 -7.09 -16.31
N GLU A 893 -5.08 -7.49 -17.28
CA GLU A 893 -6.22 -8.37 -17.12
C GLU A 893 -5.76 -9.74 -16.63
N ILE A 894 -4.73 -10.33 -17.28
CA ILE A 894 -4.12 -11.60 -16.85
C ILE A 894 -3.62 -11.51 -15.40
N LYS A 895 -2.92 -10.44 -15.02
CA LYS A 895 -2.47 -10.25 -13.63
C LYS A 895 -3.66 -10.14 -12.67
N THR A 896 -4.75 -9.50 -13.09
CA THR A 896 -5.95 -9.37 -12.26
C THR A 896 -6.60 -10.72 -12.00
N ILE A 897 -6.72 -11.54 -13.04
CA ILE A 897 -7.37 -12.86 -13.05
C ILE A 897 -6.50 -13.94 -12.37
N THR A 898 -5.24 -14.04 -12.78
CA THR A 898 -4.35 -15.18 -12.44
C THR A 898 -3.26 -14.85 -11.43
N LYS A 899 -3.08 -13.56 -11.09
CA LYS A 899 -1.95 -13.02 -10.30
C LYS A 899 -0.58 -13.18 -10.95
N ILE A 900 -0.49 -13.71 -12.18
CA ILE A 900 0.76 -13.78 -12.94
C ILE A 900 1.09 -12.39 -13.50
N ASN A 901 2.30 -11.91 -13.20
CA ASN A 901 2.81 -10.67 -13.75
C ASN A 901 3.65 -10.94 -15.00
N LEU A 902 3.26 -10.38 -16.14
CA LEU A 902 3.97 -10.52 -17.41
C LEU A 902 4.67 -9.23 -17.80
N SER A 903 5.96 -9.31 -18.10
CA SER A 903 6.72 -8.19 -18.68
C SER A 903 6.41 -8.00 -20.17
N ASN A 904 6.62 -6.79 -20.70
CA ASN A 904 6.52 -6.51 -22.15
C ASN A 904 7.45 -7.36 -23.02
N SER A 905 8.54 -7.86 -22.44
CA SER A 905 9.58 -8.64 -23.13
C SER A 905 9.48 -10.14 -22.81
N SER A 906 8.38 -10.58 -22.20
CA SER A 906 8.18 -11.98 -21.82
C SER A 906 8.17 -12.86 -23.07
N ARG A 907 9.03 -13.88 -23.11
CA ARG A 907 9.11 -14.81 -24.24
C ARG A 907 8.01 -15.87 -24.17
N PRO A 908 7.57 -16.45 -25.30
CA PRO A 908 6.49 -17.42 -25.32
C PRO A 908 6.63 -18.56 -24.30
N LEU A 909 7.81 -19.20 -24.22
CA LEU A 909 8.03 -20.30 -23.28
C LEU A 909 8.05 -19.85 -21.81
N THR A 910 8.42 -18.60 -21.54
CA THR A 910 8.33 -18.02 -20.18
C THR A 910 6.87 -17.87 -19.77
N ILE A 911 6.04 -17.35 -20.68
CA ILE A 911 4.61 -17.16 -20.47
C ILE A 911 3.95 -18.53 -20.20
N ILE A 912 4.17 -19.52 -21.08
CA ILE A 912 3.64 -20.87 -20.93
C ILE A 912 4.07 -21.50 -19.61
N ARG A 913 5.35 -21.36 -19.22
CA ARG A 913 5.85 -21.89 -17.95
C ARG A 913 5.06 -21.35 -16.76
N HIS A 914 4.73 -20.05 -16.74
CA HIS A 914 3.94 -19.48 -15.65
C HIS A 914 2.54 -20.12 -15.55
N PHE A 915 1.87 -20.35 -16.68
CA PHE A 915 0.54 -20.96 -16.69
C PHE A 915 0.57 -22.47 -16.43
N LEU A 916 1.57 -23.20 -16.93
CA LEU A 916 1.76 -24.62 -16.61
C LEU A 916 2.01 -24.85 -15.12
N ASN A 917 2.76 -23.95 -14.47
CA ASN A 917 2.99 -24.01 -13.03
C ASN A 917 1.69 -23.87 -12.21
N LEU A 918 0.66 -23.15 -12.71
CA LEU A 918 -0.65 -23.10 -12.03
C LEU A 918 -1.33 -24.47 -11.96
N LEU A 919 -0.91 -25.40 -12.82
CA LEU A 919 -1.47 -26.75 -12.94
C LEU A 919 -0.49 -27.81 -12.40
N GLY A 920 0.65 -27.42 -11.84
CA GLY A 920 1.72 -28.34 -11.42
C GLY A 920 2.53 -28.97 -12.57
N TYR A 921 2.30 -28.56 -13.82
CA TYR A 921 3.08 -29.00 -14.97
C TYR A 921 4.41 -28.27 -15.07
N LYS A 922 5.43 -28.94 -15.61
CA LYS A 922 6.76 -28.35 -15.81
C LYS A 922 7.13 -28.31 -17.28
N LEU A 923 8.07 -27.42 -17.61
CA LEU A 923 8.68 -27.33 -18.93
C LEU A 923 10.17 -27.71 -18.81
N THR A 924 10.59 -28.80 -19.44
CA THR A 924 11.99 -29.29 -19.39
C THR A 924 12.67 -29.14 -20.75
N SER A 925 13.98 -28.92 -20.77
CA SER A 925 14.72 -28.80 -22.03
C SER A 925 15.11 -30.19 -22.54
N LYS A 926 14.85 -30.44 -23.83
CA LYS A 926 15.26 -31.67 -24.54
C LYS A 926 16.60 -31.55 -25.26
N GLY A 927 17.21 -30.37 -25.25
CA GLY A 927 18.45 -30.09 -25.95
C GLY A 927 18.33 -28.88 -26.87
N SER A 928 19.21 -28.81 -27.87
CA SER A 928 19.18 -27.76 -28.89
C SER A 928 19.07 -28.39 -30.27
N GLN A 929 18.17 -27.86 -31.09
CA GLN A 929 18.00 -28.25 -32.48
C GLN A 929 18.53 -27.14 -33.39
N ARG A 930 19.19 -27.53 -34.49
CA ARG A 930 19.68 -26.57 -35.48
C ARG A 930 18.57 -26.28 -36.48
N ILE A 931 18.02 -25.07 -36.42
CA ILE A 931 16.98 -24.59 -37.34
C ILE A 931 17.52 -23.32 -38.02
N ALA A 932 17.52 -23.30 -39.36
CA ALA A 932 17.97 -22.16 -40.17
C ALA A 932 19.35 -21.57 -39.75
N LYS A 933 20.37 -22.44 -39.57
CA LYS A 933 21.74 -22.09 -39.15
C LYS A 933 21.90 -21.54 -37.73
N LYS A 934 20.84 -21.47 -36.91
CA LYS A 934 20.90 -21.11 -35.47
C LYS A 934 20.54 -22.32 -34.59
N TYR A 935 21.16 -22.41 -33.43
CA TYR A 935 20.80 -23.41 -32.42
C TYR A 935 19.66 -22.86 -31.56
N LEU A 936 18.52 -23.53 -31.56
CA LEU A 936 17.37 -23.19 -30.74
C LEU A 936 17.20 -24.24 -29.64
N LYS A 937 17.03 -23.78 -28.40
CA LYS A 937 16.68 -24.67 -27.29
C LYS A 937 15.25 -25.16 -27.47
N VAL A 938 15.08 -26.47 -27.41
CA VAL A 938 13.78 -27.14 -27.51
C VAL A 938 13.37 -27.62 -26.13
N TYR A 939 12.07 -27.55 -25.87
CA TYR A 939 11.46 -27.89 -24.60
C TYR A 939 10.28 -28.84 -24.80
N GLN A 940 9.96 -29.60 -23.77
CA GLN A 940 8.78 -30.46 -23.72
C GLN A 940 8.03 -30.23 -22.41
N ILE A 941 6.71 -30.38 -22.47
CA ILE A 941 5.84 -30.37 -21.30
C ILE A 941 5.99 -31.70 -20.56
N VAL A 942 6.17 -31.61 -19.25
CA VAL A 942 6.26 -32.77 -18.37
C VAL A 942 5.06 -32.77 -17.46
N ALA A 943 4.25 -33.83 -17.59
CA ALA A 943 3.12 -34.07 -16.71
C ALA A 943 3.62 -34.42 -15.30
N PRO A 944 2.95 -33.93 -14.26
CA PRO A 944 3.27 -34.29 -12.88
C PRO A 944 2.84 -35.74 -12.60
N HIS A 945 3.75 -36.52 -12.01
CA HIS A 945 3.47 -37.88 -11.54
C HIS A 945 3.20 -37.86 -10.03
N ASP A 946 2.11 -37.20 -9.64
CA ASP A 946 1.77 -36.94 -8.23
C ASP A 946 0.49 -37.65 -7.77
N GLY A 947 -0.11 -38.53 -8.60
CA GLY A 947 -1.29 -39.32 -8.23
C GLY A 947 -2.60 -38.54 -8.25
N ARG A 948 -2.62 -37.36 -8.89
CA ARG A 948 -3.82 -36.53 -9.06
C ARG A 948 -4.99 -37.24 -9.71
N GLU A 949 -4.72 -38.24 -10.54
CA GLU A 949 -5.73 -39.03 -11.25
C GLU A 949 -6.70 -39.71 -10.29
N GLN A 950 -6.21 -40.16 -9.12
CA GLN A 950 -7.05 -40.77 -8.09
C GLN A 950 -8.01 -39.75 -7.47
N VAL A 951 -7.53 -38.53 -7.21
CA VAL A 951 -8.35 -37.43 -6.69
C VAL A 951 -9.41 -37.02 -7.71
N PHE A 952 -8.99 -36.93 -8.98
CA PHE A 952 -9.84 -36.61 -10.12
C PHE A 952 -11.01 -37.59 -10.28
N GLN A 953 -10.77 -38.89 -10.12
CA GLN A 953 -11.84 -39.89 -10.11
C GLN A 953 -12.84 -39.66 -8.97
N GLN A 954 -12.37 -39.31 -7.77
CA GLN A 954 -13.24 -39.04 -6.62
C GLN A 954 -14.06 -37.76 -6.81
N TRP A 955 -13.45 -36.71 -7.37
CA TRP A 955 -14.12 -35.45 -7.67
C TRP A 955 -15.16 -35.61 -8.78
N LEU A 956 -14.81 -36.32 -9.84
CA LEU A 956 -15.72 -36.63 -10.95
C LEU A 956 -16.93 -37.41 -10.46
N PHE A 957 -16.73 -38.45 -9.65
CA PHE A 957 -17.82 -39.22 -9.07
C PHE A 957 -18.78 -38.38 -8.20
N ARG A 958 -18.27 -37.36 -7.51
CA ARG A 958 -19.10 -36.43 -6.74
C ARG A 958 -19.92 -35.52 -7.67
N ASP A 959 -19.27 -34.94 -8.68
CA ASP A 959 -19.92 -34.07 -9.65
C ASP A 959 -21.00 -34.81 -10.47
N GLU A 960 -20.75 -36.06 -10.86
CA GLU A 960 -21.74 -36.91 -11.55
C GLU A 960 -22.98 -37.20 -10.68
N LYS A 961 -22.81 -37.24 -9.35
CA LYS A 961 -23.93 -37.40 -8.40
C LYS A 961 -24.64 -36.09 -8.10
N CYS A 962 -23.89 -35.00 -7.99
CA CYS A 962 -24.38 -33.67 -7.67
C CYS A 962 -23.46 -32.66 -8.36
N ALA A 963 -23.93 -32.07 -9.45
CA ALA A 963 -23.12 -31.20 -10.30
C ALA A 963 -22.54 -30.03 -9.51
N GLY A 964 -21.23 -29.80 -9.68
CA GLY A 964 -20.48 -28.73 -9.00
C GLY A 964 -20.15 -28.99 -7.53
N SER A 965 -20.30 -30.23 -7.04
CA SER A 965 -20.04 -30.63 -5.64
C SER A 965 -18.64 -31.20 -5.37
N SER A 966 -17.80 -31.33 -6.40
CA SER A 966 -16.40 -31.78 -6.25
C SER A 966 -15.59 -30.90 -5.31
N GLU A 967 -15.85 -29.59 -5.31
CA GLU A 967 -15.24 -28.63 -4.40
C GLU A 967 -16.13 -28.41 -3.15
N ILE A 968 -15.62 -28.78 -1.97
CA ILE A 968 -16.30 -28.46 -0.71
C ILE A 968 -16.01 -27.00 -0.39
N TRP A 969 -16.96 -26.13 -0.74
CA TRP A 969 -16.91 -24.73 -0.34
C TRP A 969 -17.14 -24.62 1.17
N TYR A 970 -16.32 -23.80 1.86
CA TYR A 970 -16.28 -23.70 3.32
C TYR A 970 -17.68 -23.77 3.98
N GLU A 971 -17.87 -24.78 4.84
CA GLU A 971 -18.90 -24.84 5.89
C GLU A 971 -18.40 -24.10 7.13
#